data_AF-A0A2A8ZUL5-F1
#
_entry.id   AF-A0A2A8ZUL5-F1
#
_cell.length_a   1.000
_cell.length_b   1.000
_cell.length_c   1.000
_cell.angle_alpha   90.00
_cell.angle_beta   90.00
_cell.angle_gamma   90.00
#
_symmetry.space_group_name_H-M   'P 1'
#
loop_
_entity.id
_entity.type
_entity.pdbx_description
1 polymer ?
#
loop_
_entity_poly.entity_id
_entity_poly.type
_entity_poly.pdbx_seq_one_letter_code
_entity_poly.pdbx_strand_id
1 'polypeptide(L)'
;MNEEYFIQEFYQKIINEMADEKLPPNFAKLYSQYTRIKMNQPSLKGWHKNEFTDRLNDAINLIDAGLFNKEIGGKDWQEPIKRGGELLEWLSHPELNKEKLPLRLLSAAAYQLGGYPALSMGLLNSSSSDTYESKILKSLLKGNFPGLFEEIVNYWVIRKDKDESFEGRQFINIKVIDEVVSVLGVLLAYMRWGDDARLTRAVEKFDALSNIMLDGNNAYSWLVSKLSVEVIREYINNSLRNNVKGLYNNSLESGREEFERYINNNYTAGKSLAWHSQIKGIERLKTGESFALCTPTGSGKTTIAELAIIQSLFGEHRLEKTLDAAPIVMYLVPSRALATEVEAKLSKVLRNIGKHGVKVTGLYGGTDWGPTDAWITSNDPTVLICTYEKGEALLRFLGPLFLERLSLIVIDEAHSVQFDGRYETLVTADNRSLRLEILANRLISNLSNKKVIALSAVADGGNQELSNWISGKTNSVPEVTPYRSTRQLIGRLEWAKSGYFEIRYDLLNGKDLNFSAEEQDNVPYIQKPFDEFPIGYESLPKKYTSHGIVKRQRPYLFWSALQLAKPDNDGKNHSVLISITQHINGYAEDFVHFFEKLLKNKELPYFFKPPTEHNLKKIWDRCLNSCEDYFGRDSYEYKLLNFGVVVHHGNMPGVMARLLVEIIEKRIVHVVLATSTLSEGVNLPFETVIIPTVMRGQDAFSISEFKNLVGRAGRPGVGTEGKSLVLLENKPSDWGASNVKEKYFDLINLLKVTTKEKDIRPKSPLGELLKHLIEGWIELSDSTSENEFLEWLEYSRPLSLNESGIPAEERLDTLDGILLSTIVEYEQTKDSLGSRAELEEYLRKTWSSSYANFVNAHNEGLKTLEKCFYLRGGAIVEHIYPDSSYRRQLYRTSLPPRYAKQLIGYYEDIRKHLEQGFDYNNFTIEEKLNYIISVIEQITKLKKFEIPDGLGRGSRLCTWKEILHWWLYPDTAKKKPNPKEISKWIKFVKKNFEYIFNWGLGSFISLTMDKVYDGMLMETSIEKWPDLELPWIVFWLKELIVWGTIDPVVSCILSHGIRHTRIDAIDLAKDYYENHKGLAGNDEIINASLIKEWVESHYDITNRLSKKMVFQIKVNLTRDFNNSFKEKWHVIPLKKKDSIEWIDPAGFKLAVSDIPDLWQDSLFNLNDFILDSKNSIVSRVTYV
;
A
#
# COMPACT_ATOMS: atom_id res chain seq x y z
N MET A 1 -26.36 -28.10 37.68
CA MET A 1 -25.68 -29.02 36.75
C MET A 1 -26.68 -29.58 35.74
N ASN A 2 -26.91 -29.01 34.56
CA ASN A 2 -26.68 -27.66 34.02
C ASN A 2 -27.42 -27.65 32.66
N GLU A 3 -28.63 -27.10 32.56
CA GLU A 3 -29.27 -26.85 31.24
C GLU A 3 -28.35 -25.97 30.36
N GLU A 4 -27.67 -25.00 30.96
CA GLU A 4 -26.62 -24.21 30.30
C GLU A 4 -25.48 -25.06 29.73
N TYR A 5 -25.09 -26.17 30.38
CA TYR A 5 -24.01 -27.04 29.90
C TYR A 5 -24.46 -27.84 28.68
N PHE A 6 -25.71 -28.34 28.67
CA PHE A 6 -26.26 -29.02 27.50
C PHE A 6 -26.44 -28.08 26.31
N ILE A 7 -26.89 -26.85 26.56
CA ILE A 7 -27.01 -25.80 25.53
C ILE A 7 -25.63 -25.43 24.98
N GLN A 8 -24.64 -25.29 25.86
CA GLN A 8 -23.26 -25.00 25.47
C GLN A 8 -22.65 -26.15 24.64
N GLU A 9 -22.84 -27.41 25.05
CA GLU A 9 -22.37 -28.59 24.30
C GLU A 9 -23.05 -28.69 22.92
N PHE A 10 -24.36 -28.41 22.86
CA PHE A 10 -25.12 -28.37 21.60
C PHE A 10 -24.60 -27.30 20.64
N TYR A 11 -24.42 -26.06 21.10
CA TYR A 11 -23.89 -24.98 20.26
C TYR A 11 -22.43 -25.19 19.88
N GLN A 12 -21.61 -25.74 20.77
CA GLN A 12 -20.22 -26.08 20.42
C GLN A 12 -20.16 -27.14 19.32
N LYS A 13 -21.07 -28.13 19.35
CA LYS A 13 -21.20 -29.11 18.28
C LYS A 13 -21.58 -28.46 16.95
N ILE A 14 -22.56 -27.55 16.94
CA ILE A 14 -22.95 -26.78 15.74
C ILE A 14 -21.75 -26.00 15.18
N ILE A 15 -21.01 -25.30 16.04
CA ILE A 15 -19.84 -24.51 15.64
C ILE A 15 -18.78 -25.42 14.99
N ASN A 16 -18.46 -26.55 15.62
CA ASN A 16 -17.44 -27.48 15.12
C ASN A 16 -17.87 -28.15 13.79
N GLU A 17 -19.16 -28.43 13.59
CA GLU A 17 -19.66 -29.09 12.37
C GLU A 17 -19.86 -28.10 11.21
N MET A 18 -20.26 -26.86 11.50
CA MET A 18 -20.80 -25.94 10.50
C MET A 18 -19.99 -24.65 10.33
N ALA A 19 -19.32 -24.15 11.38
CA ALA A 19 -18.55 -22.90 11.34
C ALA A 19 -17.05 -23.10 11.09
N ASP A 20 -16.54 -24.32 11.33
CA ASP A 20 -15.11 -24.67 11.35
C ASP A 20 -14.35 -24.43 10.02
N GLU A 21 -13.05 -24.75 9.99
CA GLU A 21 -12.12 -24.47 8.90
C GLU A 21 -12.50 -25.08 7.54
N LYS A 22 -13.39 -26.08 7.48
CA LYS A 22 -13.89 -26.63 6.20
C LYS A 22 -15.22 -26.02 5.81
N LEU A 23 -15.50 -25.98 4.50
CA LEU A 23 -16.84 -25.65 4.01
C LEU A 23 -17.63 -26.96 3.88
N PRO A 24 -18.71 -27.16 4.65
CA PRO A 24 -19.57 -28.33 4.51
C PRO A 24 -20.07 -28.52 3.06
N PRO A 25 -20.19 -29.77 2.55
CA PRO A 25 -20.58 -30.03 1.16
C PRO A 25 -21.95 -29.42 0.77
N ASN A 26 -22.89 -29.39 1.71
CA ASN A 26 -24.20 -28.76 1.57
C ASN A 26 -24.11 -27.22 1.45
N PHE A 27 -23.13 -26.58 2.09
CA PHE A 27 -22.88 -25.14 1.95
C PHE A 27 -22.17 -24.84 0.63
N ALA A 28 -21.21 -25.68 0.22
CA ALA A 28 -20.59 -25.62 -1.10
C ALA A 28 -21.64 -25.78 -2.22
N LYS A 29 -22.63 -26.66 -2.03
CA LYS A 29 -23.78 -26.84 -2.93
C LYS A 29 -24.66 -25.59 -3.01
N LEU A 30 -25.00 -24.96 -1.88
CA LEU A 30 -25.72 -23.67 -1.87
C LEU A 30 -24.92 -22.58 -2.60
N TYR A 31 -23.61 -22.48 -2.33
CA TYR A 31 -22.77 -21.50 -3.00
C TYR A 31 -22.72 -21.73 -4.52
N SER A 32 -22.63 -23.00 -4.94
CA SER A 32 -22.73 -23.40 -6.35
C SER A 32 -24.06 -22.96 -6.98
N GLN A 33 -25.18 -23.23 -6.31
CA GLN A 33 -26.51 -22.81 -6.73
C GLN A 33 -26.61 -21.29 -6.88
N TYR A 34 -26.19 -20.55 -5.85
CA TYR A 34 -26.19 -19.08 -5.84
C TYR A 34 -25.37 -18.51 -6.99
N THR A 35 -24.15 -19.02 -7.20
CA THR A 35 -23.23 -18.55 -8.24
C THR A 35 -23.79 -18.78 -9.64
N ARG A 36 -24.46 -19.92 -9.86
CA ARG A 36 -25.11 -20.25 -11.13
C ARG A 36 -26.26 -19.30 -11.44
N ILE A 37 -27.19 -19.13 -10.49
CA ILE A 37 -28.34 -18.26 -10.69
C ILE A 37 -27.88 -16.79 -10.89
N LYS A 38 -26.93 -16.31 -10.09
CA LYS A 38 -26.36 -14.96 -10.22
C LYS A 38 -25.80 -14.67 -11.62
N MET A 39 -25.39 -15.72 -12.34
CA MET A 39 -24.88 -15.66 -13.72
C MET A 39 -25.94 -16.06 -14.76
N ASN A 40 -27.22 -15.99 -14.40
CA ASN A 40 -28.38 -16.34 -15.24
C ASN A 40 -28.29 -17.77 -15.81
N GLN A 41 -27.72 -18.72 -15.06
CA GLN A 41 -27.63 -20.13 -15.44
C GLN A 41 -28.79 -20.95 -14.86
N PRO A 42 -29.16 -22.08 -15.50
CA PRO A 42 -30.15 -22.99 -14.94
C PRO A 42 -29.75 -23.49 -13.53
N SER A 43 -30.75 -23.63 -12.66
CA SER A 43 -30.62 -24.24 -11.33
C SER A 43 -29.85 -25.57 -11.39
N LEU A 44 -29.07 -25.84 -10.34
CA LEU A 44 -28.38 -27.11 -10.15
C LEU A 44 -29.40 -28.25 -10.14
N LYS A 45 -29.12 -29.33 -10.89
CA LYS A 45 -30.04 -30.48 -11.00
C LYS A 45 -30.38 -31.12 -9.65
N GLY A 46 -29.45 -31.07 -8.69
CA GLY A 46 -29.62 -31.61 -7.35
C GLY A 46 -30.26 -30.65 -6.34
N TRP A 47 -30.68 -29.43 -6.71
CA TRP A 47 -31.26 -28.47 -5.77
C TRP A 47 -32.75 -28.76 -5.52
N HIS A 48 -33.12 -29.11 -4.28
CA HIS A 48 -34.49 -29.47 -3.91
C HIS A 48 -35.22 -28.33 -3.16
N LYS A 49 -36.57 -28.36 -3.13
CA LYS A 49 -37.38 -27.30 -2.49
C LYS A 49 -37.06 -27.08 -1.01
N ASN A 50 -36.77 -28.15 -0.26
CA ASN A 50 -36.50 -28.06 1.18
C ASN A 50 -35.12 -27.45 1.49
N GLU A 51 -34.18 -27.45 0.53
CA GLU A 51 -32.81 -26.96 0.78
C GLU A 51 -32.76 -25.49 1.15
N PHE A 52 -33.69 -24.67 0.64
CA PHE A 52 -33.79 -23.27 1.06
C PHE A 52 -34.09 -23.16 2.57
N THR A 53 -35.10 -23.86 3.05
CA THR A 53 -35.52 -23.83 4.46
C THR A 53 -34.45 -24.43 5.36
N ASP A 54 -33.84 -25.56 4.95
CA ASP A 54 -32.77 -26.21 5.71
C ASP A 54 -31.56 -25.28 5.86
N ARG A 55 -31.12 -24.63 4.77
CA ARG A 55 -29.99 -23.69 4.81
C ARG A 55 -30.31 -22.40 5.55
N LEU A 56 -31.57 -21.95 5.52
CA LEU A 56 -32.01 -20.80 6.30
C LEU A 56 -31.95 -21.11 7.80
N ASN A 57 -32.42 -22.29 8.22
CA ASN A 57 -32.33 -22.75 9.60
C ASN A 57 -30.87 -22.89 10.06
N ASP A 58 -30.00 -23.46 9.21
CA ASP A 58 -28.56 -23.53 9.48
C ASP A 58 -27.95 -22.15 9.73
N ALA A 59 -28.35 -21.16 8.93
CA ALA A 59 -27.86 -19.79 9.07
C ALA A 59 -28.31 -19.14 10.39
N ILE A 60 -29.56 -19.35 10.79
CA ILE A 60 -30.11 -18.84 12.05
C ILE A 60 -29.43 -19.52 13.24
N ASN A 61 -29.32 -20.86 13.22
CA ASN A 61 -28.66 -21.63 14.28
C ASN A 61 -27.21 -21.20 14.49
N LEU A 62 -26.47 -20.88 13.42
CA LEU A 62 -25.12 -20.35 13.49
C LEU A 62 -25.05 -18.96 14.11
N ILE A 63 -25.99 -18.08 13.77
CA ILE A 63 -26.08 -16.74 14.38
C ILE A 63 -26.40 -16.86 15.87
N ASP A 64 -27.37 -17.70 16.24
CA ASP A 64 -27.76 -17.92 17.63
C ASP A 64 -26.62 -18.54 18.44
N ALA A 65 -25.92 -19.54 17.89
CA ALA A 65 -24.74 -20.14 18.53
C ALA A 65 -23.64 -19.11 18.78
N GLY A 66 -23.41 -18.22 17.81
CA GLY A 66 -22.45 -17.13 17.93
C GLY A 66 -22.84 -16.08 18.97
N LEU A 67 -24.11 -15.65 18.98
CA LEU A 67 -24.62 -14.71 19.98
C LEU A 67 -24.57 -15.29 21.40
N PHE A 68 -24.97 -16.56 21.57
CA PHE A 68 -24.85 -17.26 22.85
C PHE A 68 -23.40 -17.33 23.32
N ASN A 69 -22.47 -17.72 22.44
CA ASN A 69 -21.05 -17.80 22.76
C ASN A 69 -20.47 -16.40 23.14
N LYS A 70 -20.95 -15.33 22.51
CA LYS A 70 -20.62 -13.94 22.87
C LYS A 70 -21.13 -13.59 24.27
N GLU A 71 -22.36 -13.95 24.61
CA GLU A 71 -22.99 -13.65 25.91
C GLU A 71 -22.25 -14.32 27.08
N ILE A 72 -21.77 -15.56 26.90
CA ILE A 72 -20.98 -16.27 27.92
C ILE A 72 -19.48 -15.87 27.93
N GLY A 73 -19.08 -14.91 27.10
CA GLY A 73 -17.69 -14.42 27.01
C GLY A 73 -16.72 -15.40 26.35
N GLY A 74 -17.21 -16.34 25.54
CA GLY A 74 -16.36 -17.27 24.81
C GLY A 74 -15.56 -16.59 23.69
N LYS A 75 -14.50 -17.27 23.25
CA LYS A 75 -13.67 -16.82 22.12
C LYS A 75 -14.27 -17.28 20.79
N ASP A 76 -13.88 -16.62 19.71
CA ASP A 76 -14.19 -16.99 18.32
C ASP A 76 -15.68 -17.02 17.95
N TRP A 77 -16.53 -16.35 18.72
CA TRP A 77 -17.98 -16.21 18.47
C TRP A 77 -18.29 -15.52 17.13
N GLN A 78 -17.35 -14.78 16.56
CA GLN A 78 -17.53 -14.07 15.29
C GLN A 78 -17.63 -14.99 14.08
N GLU A 79 -16.90 -16.12 14.07
CA GLU A 79 -16.86 -17.02 12.90
C GLU A 79 -18.22 -17.69 12.60
N PRO A 80 -18.97 -18.25 13.58
CA PRO A 80 -20.30 -18.77 13.29
C PRO A 80 -21.27 -17.68 12.82
N ILE A 81 -21.24 -16.46 13.38
CA ILE A 81 -22.08 -15.34 12.90
C ILE A 81 -21.74 -14.99 11.45
N LYS A 82 -20.45 -14.89 11.12
CA LYS A 82 -19.99 -14.63 9.75
C LYS A 82 -20.45 -15.74 8.80
N ARG A 83 -20.32 -17.01 9.18
CA ARG A 83 -20.81 -18.15 8.36
C ARG A 83 -22.32 -18.09 8.16
N GLY A 84 -23.09 -17.77 9.20
CA GLY A 84 -24.52 -17.52 9.07
C GLY A 84 -24.81 -16.38 8.07
N GLY A 85 -24.05 -15.29 8.14
CA GLY A 85 -24.11 -14.19 7.18
C GLY A 85 -23.83 -14.62 5.72
N GLU A 86 -22.85 -15.50 5.49
CA GLU A 86 -22.56 -16.11 4.16
C GLU A 86 -23.75 -16.89 3.60
N LEU A 87 -24.37 -17.75 4.42
CA LEU A 87 -25.55 -18.50 4.00
C LEU A 87 -26.72 -17.58 3.67
N LEU A 88 -26.98 -16.57 4.51
CA LEU A 88 -28.02 -15.57 4.27
C LEU A 88 -27.77 -14.76 2.99
N GLU A 89 -26.51 -14.38 2.71
CA GLU A 89 -26.15 -13.71 1.46
C GLU A 89 -26.53 -14.58 0.26
N TRP A 90 -26.12 -15.84 0.25
CA TRP A 90 -26.34 -16.73 -0.88
C TRP A 90 -27.82 -17.05 -1.08
N LEU A 91 -28.59 -17.17 0.00
CA LEU A 91 -30.05 -17.36 -0.03
C LEU A 91 -30.81 -16.10 -0.45
N SER A 92 -30.21 -14.91 -0.32
CA SER A 92 -30.89 -13.63 -0.55
C SER A 92 -31.23 -13.33 -2.01
N HIS A 93 -30.71 -14.13 -2.95
CA HIS A 93 -30.97 -13.95 -4.38
C HIS A 93 -32.48 -14.01 -4.68
N PRO A 94 -33.05 -13.10 -5.51
CA PRO A 94 -34.50 -13.03 -5.74
C PRO A 94 -35.16 -14.34 -6.20
N GLU A 95 -34.47 -15.15 -7.01
CA GLU A 95 -34.99 -16.46 -7.45
C GLU A 95 -35.07 -17.52 -6.34
N LEU A 96 -34.25 -17.38 -5.30
CA LEU A 96 -34.25 -18.25 -4.13
C LEU A 96 -35.21 -17.71 -3.05
N ASN A 97 -35.11 -16.42 -2.73
CA ASN A 97 -35.89 -15.74 -1.70
C ASN A 97 -37.27 -15.27 -2.19
N LYS A 98 -38.14 -16.23 -2.55
CA LYS A 98 -39.48 -15.97 -3.10
C LYS A 98 -40.42 -15.24 -2.14
N GLU A 99 -40.22 -15.42 -0.84
CA GLU A 99 -41.01 -14.78 0.22
C GLU A 99 -40.57 -13.34 0.53
N LYS A 100 -39.53 -12.83 -0.18
CA LYS A 100 -38.98 -11.48 0.02
C LYS A 100 -38.57 -11.19 1.47
N LEU A 101 -38.02 -12.20 2.14
CA LEU A 101 -37.46 -12.06 3.49
C LEU A 101 -36.30 -11.05 3.47
N PRO A 102 -36.03 -10.31 4.57
CA PRO A 102 -34.96 -9.30 4.62
C PRO A 102 -33.55 -9.91 4.77
N LEU A 103 -33.26 -11.01 4.07
CA LEU A 103 -32.03 -11.81 4.21
C LEU A 103 -30.76 -11.00 3.91
N ARG A 104 -30.84 -10.02 3.00
CA ARG A 104 -29.71 -9.11 2.70
C ARG A 104 -29.35 -8.23 3.89
N LEU A 105 -30.34 -7.64 4.56
CA LEU A 105 -30.12 -6.82 5.75
C LEU A 105 -29.64 -7.69 6.93
N LEU A 106 -30.20 -8.90 7.10
CA LEU A 106 -29.75 -9.86 8.11
C LEU A 106 -28.28 -10.28 7.87
N SER A 107 -27.92 -10.59 6.62
CA SER A 107 -26.55 -10.92 6.23
C SER A 107 -25.60 -9.75 6.49
N ALA A 108 -25.98 -8.54 6.10
CA ALA A 108 -25.19 -7.33 6.35
C ALA A 108 -24.98 -7.06 7.85
N ALA A 109 -26.03 -7.26 8.68
CA ALA A 109 -25.93 -7.14 10.13
C ALA A 109 -25.01 -8.23 10.73
N ALA A 110 -25.15 -9.48 10.27
CA ALA A 110 -24.26 -10.57 10.67
C ALA A 110 -22.79 -10.29 10.30
N TYR A 111 -22.52 -9.73 9.11
CA TYR A 111 -21.17 -9.32 8.74
C TYR A 111 -20.61 -8.20 9.60
N GLN A 112 -21.42 -7.20 9.97
CA GLN A 112 -20.98 -6.15 10.88
C GLN A 112 -20.64 -6.73 12.27
N LEU A 113 -21.50 -7.59 12.81
CA LEU A 113 -21.28 -8.27 14.09
C LEU A 113 -20.08 -9.20 14.08
N GLY A 114 -19.88 -9.96 13.00
CA GLY A 114 -18.73 -10.82 12.83
C GLY A 114 -17.40 -10.06 12.62
N GLY A 115 -17.41 -8.73 12.59
CA GLY A 115 -16.21 -7.91 12.39
C GLY A 115 -15.76 -7.79 10.93
N TYR A 116 -16.66 -8.03 9.96
CA TYR A 116 -16.41 -7.95 8.51
C TYR A 116 -17.19 -6.79 7.84
N PRO A 117 -16.95 -5.51 8.22
CA PRO A 117 -17.67 -4.36 7.66
C PRO A 117 -17.51 -4.23 6.15
N ALA A 118 -16.37 -4.65 5.60
CA ALA A 118 -16.12 -4.62 4.16
C ALA A 118 -17.03 -5.58 3.37
N LEU A 119 -17.40 -6.74 3.94
CA LEU A 119 -18.39 -7.65 3.33
C LEU A 119 -19.78 -7.03 3.36
N SER A 120 -20.19 -6.47 4.50
CA SER A 120 -21.47 -5.76 4.61
C SER A 120 -21.58 -4.60 3.61
N MET A 121 -20.56 -3.75 3.55
CA MET A 121 -20.53 -2.64 2.59
C MET A 121 -20.53 -3.14 1.14
N GLY A 122 -19.75 -4.18 0.84
CA GLY A 122 -19.74 -4.82 -0.49
C GLY A 122 -21.11 -5.36 -0.90
N LEU A 123 -21.79 -6.07 0.01
CA LEU A 123 -23.13 -6.63 -0.19
C LEU A 123 -24.19 -5.55 -0.43
N LEU A 124 -24.12 -4.45 0.31
CA LEU A 124 -25.11 -3.37 0.19
C LEU A 124 -24.77 -2.38 -0.94
N ASN A 125 -23.58 -2.49 -1.53
CA ASN A 125 -23.14 -1.74 -2.72
C ASN A 125 -23.36 -2.51 -4.02
N SER A 126 -23.45 -3.85 -4.00
CA SER A 126 -23.93 -4.62 -5.16
C SER A 126 -25.45 -4.45 -5.25
N SER A 127 -25.91 -3.76 -6.28
CA SER A 127 -27.30 -3.37 -6.46
C SER A 127 -28.24 -4.57 -6.71
N SER A 128 -29.50 -4.36 -6.36
CA SER A 128 -30.66 -4.90 -7.04
C SER A 128 -31.68 -3.77 -7.02
N SER A 129 -32.10 -3.31 -8.19
CA SER A 129 -32.88 -2.10 -8.45
C SER A 129 -34.31 -2.05 -7.86
N ASP A 130 -34.72 -3.08 -7.10
CA ASP A 130 -36.05 -3.20 -6.47
C ASP A 130 -35.99 -3.53 -4.96
N THR A 131 -35.11 -2.89 -4.19
CA THR A 131 -35.07 -3.14 -2.74
C THR A 131 -36.13 -2.34 -1.98
N TYR A 132 -37.10 -3.02 -1.36
CA TYR A 132 -38.04 -2.48 -0.34
C TYR A 132 -37.34 -2.11 0.99
N GLU A 133 -36.01 -2.04 1.00
CA GLU A 133 -35.17 -1.91 2.20
C GLU A 133 -35.07 -0.44 2.63
N SER A 134 -35.07 -0.19 3.94
CA SER A 134 -34.89 1.16 4.50
C SER A 134 -33.52 1.73 4.15
N LYS A 135 -33.48 2.94 3.55
CA LYS A 135 -32.24 3.67 3.26
C LYS A 135 -31.41 3.93 4.52
N ILE A 136 -32.09 4.25 5.63
CA ILE A 136 -31.45 4.48 6.94
C ILE A 136 -30.75 3.20 7.41
N LEU A 137 -31.44 2.06 7.42
CA LEU A 137 -30.82 0.79 7.82
C LEU A 137 -29.70 0.37 6.88
N LYS A 138 -29.85 0.59 5.58
CA LYS A 138 -28.80 0.34 4.59
C LYS A 138 -27.56 1.18 4.88
N SER A 139 -27.71 2.48 5.16
CA SER A 139 -26.58 3.36 5.51
C SER A 139 -25.93 2.98 6.85
N LEU A 140 -26.73 2.62 7.85
CA LEU A 140 -26.26 2.11 9.14
C LEU A 140 -25.44 0.82 8.97
N LEU A 141 -25.99 -0.19 8.29
CA LEU A 141 -25.34 -1.48 8.10
C LEU A 141 -24.15 -1.41 7.13
N LYS A 142 -24.07 -0.40 6.26
CA LYS A 142 -22.84 -0.08 5.50
C LYS A 142 -21.72 0.48 6.38
N GLY A 143 -22.03 0.97 7.59
CA GLY A 143 -21.11 1.78 8.38
C GLY A 143 -20.81 3.14 7.74
N ASN A 144 -21.65 3.61 6.81
CA ASN A 144 -21.52 4.90 6.15
C ASN A 144 -22.18 5.98 7.02
N PHE A 145 -21.52 6.41 8.09
CA PHE A 145 -22.07 7.40 9.01
C PHE A 145 -22.35 8.77 8.37
N PRO A 146 -21.51 9.30 7.46
CA PRO A 146 -21.84 10.53 6.72
C PRO A 146 -23.13 10.38 5.89
N GLY A 147 -23.26 9.28 5.15
CA GLY A 147 -24.49 9.01 4.39
C GLY A 147 -25.71 8.76 5.30
N LEU A 148 -25.52 8.11 6.44
CA LEU A 148 -26.58 7.93 7.42
C LEU A 148 -27.03 9.27 8.00
N PHE A 149 -26.10 10.20 8.23
CA PHE A 149 -26.41 11.56 8.67
C PHE A 149 -27.30 12.28 7.65
N GLU A 150 -26.96 12.22 6.36
CA GLU A 150 -27.80 12.80 5.30
C GLU A 150 -29.22 12.20 5.27
N GLU A 151 -29.35 10.87 5.38
CA GLU A 151 -30.65 10.19 5.39
C GLU A 151 -31.50 10.59 6.62
N ILE A 152 -30.87 10.77 7.79
CA ILE A 152 -31.55 11.23 9.01
C ILE A 152 -32.00 12.69 8.88
N VAL A 153 -31.17 13.56 8.32
CA VAL A 153 -31.54 14.96 8.05
C VAL A 153 -32.73 15.01 7.10
N ASN A 154 -32.67 14.29 5.99
CA ASN A 154 -33.77 14.20 5.02
C ASN A 154 -35.05 13.67 5.67
N TYR A 155 -34.95 12.68 6.56
CA TYR A 155 -36.09 12.20 7.33
C TYR A 155 -36.73 13.31 8.17
N TRP A 156 -35.94 14.08 8.94
CA TRP A 156 -36.47 15.15 9.77
C TRP A 156 -37.09 16.30 8.98
N VAL A 157 -36.53 16.63 7.80
CA VAL A 157 -37.13 17.62 6.88
C VAL A 157 -38.53 17.16 6.47
N ILE A 158 -38.67 15.95 5.94
CA ILE A 158 -39.96 15.41 5.48
C ILE A 158 -40.95 15.26 6.65
N ARG A 159 -40.45 14.76 7.79
CA ARG A 159 -41.27 14.45 8.97
C ARG A 159 -41.91 15.70 9.60
N LYS A 160 -41.22 16.85 9.55
CA LYS A 160 -41.69 18.13 10.08
C LYS A 160 -42.55 18.94 9.12
N ASP A 161 -42.58 18.58 7.84
CA ASP A 161 -43.47 19.18 6.84
C ASP A 161 -44.84 18.49 6.76
N LYS A 162 -45.01 17.32 7.39
CA LYS A 162 -46.30 16.62 7.50
C LYS A 162 -47.06 17.04 8.77
N ASP A 163 -48.03 17.93 8.59
CA ASP A 163 -49.09 18.21 9.58
C ASP A 163 -50.21 17.16 9.46
N GLU A 164 -50.13 16.03 10.18
CA GLU A 164 -51.21 15.04 10.17
C GLU A 164 -51.48 14.37 11.53
N SER A 165 -52.78 14.27 11.84
CA SER A 165 -53.39 13.53 12.96
C SER A 165 -53.48 12.04 12.63
N PHE A 166 -52.45 11.27 13.01
CA PHE A 166 -52.45 9.81 12.90
C PHE A 166 -53.18 9.17 14.09
N GLU A 167 -54.03 8.16 13.86
CA GLU A 167 -54.72 7.40 14.91
C GLU A 167 -54.29 5.92 14.94
N GLY A 168 -54.40 5.27 16.11
CA GLY A 168 -54.21 3.83 16.28
C GLY A 168 -52.78 3.31 16.02
N ARG A 169 -52.66 2.14 15.37
CA ARG A 169 -51.36 1.45 15.14
C ARG A 169 -50.39 2.24 14.27
N GLN A 170 -50.89 3.07 13.34
CA GLN A 170 -50.03 3.91 12.49
C GLN A 170 -49.28 4.97 13.31
N PHE A 171 -49.94 5.57 14.30
CA PHE A 171 -49.31 6.51 15.21
C PHE A 171 -48.16 5.86 16.00
N ILE A 172 -48.39 4.65 16.53
CA ILE A 172 -47.36 3.89 17.27
C ILE A 172 -46.17 3.59 16.36
N ASN A 173 -46.39 3.09 15.14
CA ASN A 173 -45.32 2.80 14.20
C ASN A 173 -44.48 4.05 13.85
N ILE A 174 -45.13 5.18 13.61
CA ILE A 174 -44.45 6.45 13.33
C ILE A 174 -43.63 6.89 14.55
N LYS A 175 -44.17 6.76 15.76
CA LYS A 175 -43.44 7.11 16.99
C LYS A 175 -42.25 6.21 17.26
N VAL A 176 -42.36 4.91 16.98
CA VAL A 176 -41.22 3.99 17.02
C VAL A 176 -40.15 4.45 16.03
N ILE A 177 -40.51 4.81 14.80
CA ILE A 177 -39.53 5.29 13.81
C ILE A 177 -38.91 6.63 14.24
N ASP A 178 -39.71 7.61 14.69
CA ASP A 178 -39.23 8.90 15.22
C ASP A 178 -38.16 8.65 16.30
N GLU A 179 -38.41 7.68 17.17
CA GLU A 179 -37.53 7.33 18.28
C GLU A 179 -36.26 6.58 17.85
N VAL A 180 -36.37 5.63 16.92
CA VAL A 180 -35.21 4.97 16.31
C VAL A 180 -34.30 6.00 15.63
N VAL A 181 -34.86 6.92 14.85
CA VAL A 181 -34.08 7.96 14.18
C VAL A 181 -33.41 8.89 15.20
N SER A 182 -34.08 9.21 16.30
CA SER A 182 -33.52 10.00 17.41
C SER A 182 -32.33 9.30 18.07
N VAL A 183 -32.44 8.00 18.34
CA VAL A 183 -31.34 7.16 18.86
C VAL A 183 -30.16 7.14 17.89
N LEU A 184 -30.40 6.91 16.59
CA LEU A 184 -29.35 6.90 15.57
C LEU A 184 -28.68 8.27 15.43
N GLY A 185 -29.43 9.35 15.61
CA GLY A 185 -28.91 10.71 15.65
C GLY A 185 -27.92 10.94 16.81
N VAL A 186 -28.23 10.42 18.00
CA VAL A 186 -27.31 10.44 19.16
C VAL A 186 -26.06 9.58 18.89
N LEU A 187 -26.21 8.41 18.28
CA LEU A 187 -25.08 7.58 17.87
C LEU A 187 -24.15 8.32 16.90
N LEU A 188 -24.71 8.98 15.88
CA LEU A 188 -23.92 9.77 14.93
C LEU A 188 -23.18 10.93 15.59
N ALA A 189 -23.83 11.59 16.56
CA ALA A 189 -23.20 12.64 17.35
C ALA A 189 -21.96 12.11 18.09
N TYR A 190 -22.08 10.94 18.72
CA TYR A 190 -20.94 10.27 19.36
C TYR A 190 -19.84 9.90 18.34
N MET A 191 -20.21 9.31 17.21
CA MET A 191 -19.23 8.89 16.18
C MET A 191 -18.47 10.06 15.58
N ARG A 192 -19.12 11.23 15.42
CA ARG A 192 -18.53 12.43 14.84
C ARG A 192 -17.78 13.26 15.89
N TRP A 193 -18.45 13.64 16.98
CA TRP A 193 -17.94 14.66 17.93
C TRP A 193 -17.47 14.10 19.27
N GLY A 194 -17.82 12.85 19.61
CA GLY A 194 -17.47 12.24 20.90
C GLY A 194 -18.34 12.70 22.08
N ASP A 195 -18.09 12.10 23.26
CA ASP A 195 -18.74 12.32 24.57
C ASP A 195 -20.17 12.93 24.55
N ASP A 196 -21.14 12.10 24.15
CA ASP A 196 -22.57 12.37 24.33
C ASP A 196 -23.10 11.59 25.54
N ALA A 197 -23.40 12.29 26.64
CA ALA A 197 -23.96 11.70 27.86
C ALA A 197 -25.30 10.97 27.64
N ARG A 198 -25.95 11.18 26.48
CA ARG A 198 -27.20 10.52 26.11
C ARG A 198 -26.97 9.16 25.47
N LEU A 199 -25.74 8.78 25.10
CA LEU A 199 -25.45 7.55 24.37
C LEU A 199 -25.95 6.30 25.11
N THR A 200 -25.63 6.16 26.40
CA THR A 200 -26.08 5.02 27.22
C THR A 200 -27.60 4.90 27.21
N ARG A 201 -28.29 6.01 27.47
CA ARG A 201 -29.76 6.06 27.45
C ARG A 201 -30.34 5.78 26.06
N ALA A 202 -29.65 6.19 25.00
CA ALA A 202 -30.06 5.91 23.62
C ALA A 202 -29.97 4.40 23.31
N VAL A 203 -28.92 3.72 23.76
CA VAL A 203 -28.77 2.26 23.63
C VAL A 203 -29.85 1.52 24.41
N GLU A 204 -30.08 1.87 25.69
CA GLU A 204 -31.16 1.28 26.51
C GLU A 204 -32.54 1.46 25.87
N LYS A 205 -32.77 2.64 25.28
CA LYS A 205 -34.01 2.93 24.57
C LYS A 205 -34.16 2.08 23.32
N PHE A 206 -33.06 1.83 22.59
CA PHE A 206 -33.08 0.97 21.42
C PHE A 206 -33.35 -0.50 21.76
N ASP A 207 -32.81 -0.99 22.88
CA ASP A 207 -33.16 -2.31 23.44
C ASP A 207 -34.67 -2.41 23.72
N ALA A 208 -35.24 -1.40 24.39
CA ALA A 208 -36.67 -1.36 24.68
C ALA A 208 -37.51 -1.35 23.39
N LEU A 209 -37.12 -0.55 22.39
CA LEU A 209 -37.79 -0.52 21.08
C LEU A 209 -37.70 -1.86 20.35
N SER A 210 -36.57 -2.57 20.45
CA SER A 210 -36.41 -3.90 19.85
C SER A 210 -37.29 -4.95 20.53
N ASN A 211 -37.52 -4.85 21.85
CA ASN A 211 -38.42 -5.74 22.57
C ASN A 211 -39.89 -5.52 22.17
N ILE A 212 -40.30 -4.29 21.87
CA ILE A 212 -41.64 -4.01 21.34
C ILE A 212 -41.87 -4.75 20.01
N MET A 213 -40.82 -4.98 19.21
CA MET A 213 -40.92 -5.72 17.94
C MET A 213 -41.14 -7.24 18.13
N LEU A 214 -40.91 -7.80 19.33
CA LEU A 214 -41.23 -9.21 19.64
C LEU A 214 -42.73 -9.48 19.50
N ASP A 215 -43.55 -8.53 19.91
CA ASP A 215 -45.01 -8.63 19.86
C ASP A 215 -45.58 -8.34 18.46
N GLY A 216 -44.70 -8.16 17.46
CA GLY A 216 -45.05 -7.94 16.06
C GLY A 216 -45.37 -9.25 15.31
N ASN A 217 -46.08 -9.13 14.18
CA ASN A 217 -46.48 -10.28 13.37
C ASN A 217 -45.36 -10.87 12.48
N ASN A 218 -44.11 -10.37 12.57
CA ASN A 218 -43.01 -10.76 11.68
C ASN A 218 -41.72 -11.02 12.46
N ALA A 219 -41.40 -12.30 12.68
CA ALA A 219 -40.21 -12.74 13.42
C ALA A 219 -38.88 -12.20 12.82
N TYR A 220 -38.80 -12.02 11.50
CA TYR A 220 -37.60 -11.49 10.85
C TYR A 220 -37.43 -9.98 11.05
N SER A 221 -38.53 -9.23 11.28
CA SER A 221 -38.44 -7.80 11.64
C SER A 221 -37.85 -7.63 13.03
N TRP A 222 -38.25 -8.49 13.98
CA TRP A 222 -37.61 -8.55 15.28
C TRP A 222 -36.13 -8.92 15.16
N LEU A 223 -35.78 -9.96 14.39
CA LEU A 223 -34.39 -10.38 14.23
C LEU A 223 -33.51 -9.28 13.62
N VAL A 224 -33.99 -8.57 12.59
CA VAL A 224 -33.29 -7.40 12.03
C VAL A 224 -33.08 -6.32 13.10
N SER A 225 -34.10 -6.04 13.91
CA SER A 225 -33.99 -5.07 15.01
C SER A 225 -32.96 -5.50 16.05
N LYS A 226 -33.03 -6.75 16.52
CA LYS A 226 -32.12 -7.31 17.53
C LYS A 226 -30.67 -7.29 17.03
N LEU A 227 -30.42 -7.74 15.80
CA LEU A 227 -29.08 -7.69 15.21
C LEU A 227 -28.61 -6.24 15.03
N SER A 228 -29.49 -5.31 14.64
CA SER A 228 -29.14 -3.89 14.50
C SER A 228 -28.72 -3.27 15.84
N VAL A 229 -29.38 -3.63 16.95
CA VAL A 229 -29.00 -3.19 18.30
C VAL A 229 -27.59 -3.67 18.65
N GLU A 230 -27.32 -4.96 18.42
CA GLU A 230 -26.00 -5.53 18.67
C GLU A 230 -24.93 -4.89 17.76
N VAL A 231 -25.27 -4.56 16.52
CA VAL A 231 -24.37 -3.84 15.60
C VAL A 231 -24.03 -2.46 16.13
N ILE A 232 -25.00 -1.72 16.68
CA ILE A 232 -24.76 -0.39 17.28
C ILE A 232 -23.82 -0.50 18.49
N ARG A 233 -24.04 -1.49 19.37
CA ARG A 233 -23.13 -1.75 20.50
C ARG A 233 -21.71 -2.02 20.00
N GLU A 234 -21.59 -2.84 18.95
CA GLU A 234 -20.31 -3.15 18.33
C GLU A 234 -19.66 -1.91 17.67
N TYR A 235 -20.45 -1.02 17.05
CA TYR A 235 -19.95 0.23 16.48
C TYR A 235 -19.39 1.17 17.55
N ILE A 236 -19.99 1.23 18.73
CA ILE A 236 -19.47 2.03 19.84
C ILE A 236 -18.13 1.46 20.29
N ASN A 237 -18.06 0.15 20.53
CA ASN A 237 -16.86 -0.56 20.97
C ASN A 237 -15.71 -0.46 19.96
N ASN A 238 -16.00 -0.71 18.68
CA ASN A 238 -15.03 -0.74 17.59
C ASN A 238 -14.86 0.62 16.89
N SER A 239 -15.48 1.68 17.40
CA SER A 239 -15.24 3.03 16.85
C SER A 239 -13.76 3.38 16.96
N LEU A 240 -13.21 3.97 15.91
CA LEU A 240 -11.84 4.46 15.89
C LEU A 240 -11.61 5.42 17.07
N ARG A 241 -12.61 6.27 17.36
CA ARG A 241 -12.63 7.18 18.50
C ARG A 241 -12.45 6.46 19.84
N ASN A 242 -13.23 5.41 20.12
CA ASN A 242 -13.10 4.65 21.36
C ASN A 242 -11.72 3.99 21.50
N ASN A 243 -11.24 3.35 20.44
CA ASN A 243 -9.98 2.61 20.46
C ASN A 243 -8.75 3.54 20.59
N VAL A 244 -8.80 4.71 19.95
CA VAL A 244 -7.72 5.72 20.01
C VAL A 244 -7.76 6.52 21.31
N LYS A 245 -8.86 6.52 22.08
CA LYS A 245 -8.98 7.25 23.35
C LYS A 245 -7.82 6.98 24.33
N GLY A 246 -7.32 5.73 24.37
CA GLY A 246 -6.15 5.38 25.18
C GLY A 246 -4.83 6.03 24.73
N LEU A 247 -4.65 6.20 23.41
CA LEU A 247 -3.50 6.92 22.85
C LEU A 247 -3.65 8.43 23.07
N TYR A 248 -4.86 8.94 22.88
CA TYR A 248 -5.28 10.33 23.06
C TYR A 248 -5.07 10.81 24.51
N ASN A 249 -5.51 10.05 25.51
CA ASN A 249 -5.42 10.45 26.91
C ASN A 249 -3.97 10.57 27.39
N ASN A 250 -3.07 9.76 26.84
CA ASN A 250 -1.64 9.74 27.16
C ASN A 250 -0.83 10.77 26.35
N SER A 251 -1.48 11.64 25.57
CA SER A 251 -0.83 12.67 24.74
C SER A 251 -0.98 14.08 25.34
N LEU A 252 -0.06 14.98 25.00
CA LEU A 252 -0.14 16.42 25.28
C LEU A 252 -1.39 17.04 24.63
N GLU A 253 -1.79 18.23 25.10
CA GLU A 253 -2.96 18.96 24.56
C GLU A 253 -2.87 19.17 23.05
N SER A 254 -1.69 19.51 22.52
CA SER A 254 -1.45 19.60 21.07
C SER A 254 -1.65 18.27 20.34
N GLY A 255 -1.12 17.16 20.88
CA GLY A 255 -1.31 15.83 20.29
C GLY A 255 -2.76 15.35 20.31
N ARG A 256 -3.52 15.74 21.34
CA ARG A 256 -4.97 15.48 21.44
C ARG A 256 -5.75 16.13 20.29
N GLU A 257 -5.47 17.40 20.00
CA GLU A 257 -6.10 18.11 18.87
C GLU A 257 -5.81 17.41 17.53
N GLU A 258 -4.60 16.89 17.35
CA GLU A 258 -4.21 16.18 16.12
C GLU A 258 -4.89 14.83 15.95
N PHE A 259 -5.05 14.06 17.03
CA PHE A 259 -5.85 12.84 17.01
C PHE A 259 -7.33 13.13 16.68
N GLU A 260 -7.91 14.21 17.22
CA GLU A 260 -9.28 14.62 16.86
C GLU A 260 -9.41 15.02 15.40
N ARG A 261 -8.46 15.80 14.86
CA ARG A 261 -8.40 16.11 13.41
C ARG A 261 -8.34 14.84 12.57
N TYR A 262 -7.51 13.88 12.96
CA TYR A 262 -7.39 12.59 12.28
C TYR A 262 -8.70 11.77 12.32
N ILE A 263 -9.35 11.69 13.48
CA ILE A 263 -10.64 11.00 13.65
C ILE A 263 -11.71 11.65 12.76
N ASN A 264 -11.79 12.98 12.75
CA ASN A 264 -12.76 13.72 11.94
C ASN A 264 -12.51 13.54 10.43
N ASN A 265 -11.25 13.61 9.99
CA ASN A 265 -10.90 13.32 8.60
C ASN A 265 -11.29 11.89 8.18
N ASN A 266 -11.11 10.91 9.07
CA ASN A 266 -11.55 9.54 8.83
C ASN A 266 -13.07 9.40 8.82
N TYR A 267 -13.80 10.15 9.66
CA TYR A 267 -15.26 10.20 9.63
C TYR A 267 -15.78 10.66 8.27
N THR A 268 -15.29 11.79 7.76
CA THR A 268 -15.67 12.31 6.44
C THR A 268 -15.29 11.36 5.31
N ALA A 269 -14.19 10.61 5.48
CA ALA A 269 -13.77 9.57 4.53
C ALA A 269 -14.55 8.25 4.64
N GLY A 270 -15.52 8.12 5.57
CA GLY A 270 -16.30 6.89 5.80
C GLY A 270 -15.51 5.77 6.49
N LYS A 271 -14.48 6.12 7.27
CA LYS A 271 -13.55 5.19 7.96
C LYS A 271 -13.62 5.33 9.48
N SER A 272 -14.82 5.42 10.05
CA SER A 272 -15.00 5.64 11.50
C SER A 272 -14.84 4.39 12.36
N LEU A 273 -14.83 3.19 11.77
CA LEU A 273 -14.69 1.92 12.48
C LEU A 273 -13.27 1.38 12.35
N ALA A 274 -12.68 0.93 13.45
CA ALA A 274 -11.46 0.17 13.46
C ALA A 274 -11.77 -1.31 13.17
N TRP A 275 -11.08 -1.91 12.21
CA TRP A 275 -11.19 -3.34 11.93
C TRP A 275 -10.55 -4.16 13.05
N HIS A 276 -10.96 -5.41 13.21
CA HIS A 276 -10.42 -6.28 14.27
C HIS A 276 -8.89 -6.41 14.21
N SER A 277 -8.33 -6.49 13.00
CA SER A 277 -6.87 -6.44 12.77
C SER A 277 -6.23 -5.14 13.25
N GLN A 278 -6.93 -4.02 13.13
CA GLN A 278 -6.45 -2.71 13.56
C GLN A 278 -6.55 -2.56 15.08
N ILE A 279 -7.62 -3.06 15.71
CA ILE A 279 -7.80 -2.99 17.18
C ILE A 279 -6.61 -3.64 17.90
N LYS A 280 -6.18 -4.84 17.47
CA LYS A 280 -4.98 -5.50 18.03
C LYS A 280 -3.72 -4.64 17.90
N GLY A 281 -3.51 -4.04 16.74
CA GLY A 281 -2.39 -3.11 16.51
C GLY A 281 -2.46 -1.86 17.40
N ILE A 282 -3.65 -1.30 17.61
CA ILE A 282 -3.89 -0.15 18.49
C ILE A 282 -3.60 -0.50 19.96
N GLU A 283 -4.02 -1.68 20.43
CA GLU A 283 -3.69 -2.15 21.78
C GLU A 283 -2.18 -2.27 21.99
N ARG A 284 -1.44 -2.76 20.99
CA ARG A 284 0.04 -2.78 21.06
C ARG A 284 0.65 -1.38 21.05
N LEU A 285 0.10 -0.44 20.28
CA LEU A 285 0.56 0.96 20.33
C LEU A 285 0.40 1.60 21.72
N LYS A 286 -0.60 1.17 22.51
CA LYS A 286 -0.81 1.65 23.89
C LYS A 286 0.27 1.17 24.85
N THR A 287 0.88 -0.01 24.64
CA THR A 287 1.97 -0.49 25.51
C THR A 287 3.25 0.32 25.32
N GLY A 288 3.40 0.95 24.15
CA GLY A 288 4.58 1.74 23.79
C GLY A 288 5.82 0.90 23.42
N GLU A 289 5.69 -0.42 23.37
CA GLU A 289 6.79 -1.32 22.97
C GLU A 289 6.93 -1.41 21.44
N SER A 290 8.10 -1.83 20.98
CA SER A 290 8.32 -2.25 19.59
C SER A 290 7.63 -3.59 19.32
N PHE A 291 6.98 -3.74 18.16
CA PHE A 291 6.25 -4.97 17.81
C PHE A 291 6.17 -5.21 16.30
N ALA A 292 5.92 -6.47 15.93
CA ALA A 292 5.62 -6.89 14.57
C ALA A 292 4.13 -7.23 14.42
N LEU A 293 3.48 -6.63 13.41
CA LEU A 293 2.09 -6.86 13.05
C LEU A 293 2.03 -7.67 11.74
N CYS A 294 1.67 -8.95 11.85
CA CYS A 294 1.61 -9.89 10.73
C CYS A 294 0.17 -10.14 10.30
N THR A 295 -0.27 -9.50 9.21
CA THR A 295 -1.65 -9.60 8.74
C THR A 295 -1.73 -9.73 7.21
N PRO A 296 -2.73 -10.42 6.64
CA PRO A 296 -2.91 -10.53 5.20
C PRO A 296 -2.94 -9.16 4.50
N THR A 297 -2.63 -9.12 3.21
CA THR A 297 -2.75 -7.90 2.41
C THR A 297 -4.21 -7.41 2.39
N GLY A 298 -4.43 -6.09 2.50
CA GLY A 298 -5.77 -5.52 2.52
C GLY A 298 -6.50 -5.55 3.87
N SER A 299 -5.78 -5.83 4.98
CA SER A 299 -6.29 -5.87 6.37
C SER A 299 -6.18 -4.55 7.15
N GLY A 300 -5.74 -3.47 6.52
CA GLY A 300 -5.67 -2.14 7.16
C GLY A 300 -4.36 -1.79 7.89
N LYS A 301 -3.23 -2.47 7.58
CA LYS A 301 -1.89 -2.21 8.16
C LYS A 301 -1.49 -0.74 8.21
N THR A 302 -1.75 0.02 7.15
CA THR A 302 -1.34 1.43 7.07
C THR A 302 -1.98 2.30 8.15
N THR A 303 -3.20 1.99 8.62
CA THR A 303 -3.86 2.76 9.69
C THR A 303 -3.10 2.66 11.01
N ILE A 304 -2.42 1.54 11.26
CA ILE A 304 -1.56 1.38 12.44
C ILE A 304 -0.31 2.24 12.30
N ALA A 305 0.29 2.29 11.12
CA ALA A 305 1.39 3.23 10.87
C ALA A 305 0.94 4.69 10.97
N GLU A 306 -0.21 5.06 10.42
CA GLU A 306 -0.79 6.42 10.51
C GLU A 306 -0.94 6.86 11.98
N LEU A 307 -1.53 6.00 12.82
CA LEU A 307 -1.68 6.27 14.26
C LEU A 307 -0.35 6.32 14.99
N ALA A 308 0.59 5.43 14.68
CA ALA A 308 1.92 5.43 15.28
C ALA A 308 2.72 6.69 14.91
N ILE A 309 2.61 7.15 13.65
CA ILE A 309 3.21 8.39 13.18
C ILE A 309 2.68 9.58 13.98
N ILE A 310 1.36 9.71 14.14
CA ILE A 310 0.74 10.81 14.89
C ILE A 310 1.15 10.73 16.37
N GLN A 311 1.08 9.54 16.99
CA GLN A 311 1.51 9.33 18.37
C GLN A 311 2.97 9.70 18.58
N SER A 312 3.82 9.35 17.61
CA SER A 312 5.24 9.65 17.64
C SER A 312 5.43 11.16 17.47
N LEU A 313 5.07 11.77 16.35
CA LEU A 313 5.36 13.17 16.04
C LEU A 313 4.80 14.18 17.07
N PHE A 314 3.65 13.89 17.69
CA PHE A 314 2.97 14.82 18.60
C PHE A 314 2.89 14.30 20.06
N GLY A 315 3.66 13.27 20.41
CA GLY A 315 3.76 12.75 21.77
C GLY A 315 4.67 13.61 22.67
N GLU A 316 4.74 13.25 23.97
CA GLU A 316 5.76 13.79 24.88
C GLU A 316 7.14 13.27 24.46
N HIS A 317 7.82 14.02 23.60
CA HIS A 317 9.23 13.76 23.33
C HIS A 317 10.06 14.21 24.53
N ARG A 318 10.62 13.26 25.26
CA ARG A 318 11.83 13.49 26.06
C ARG A 318 13.03 13.65 25.13
N LEU A 319 13.00 14.65 24.26
CA LEU A 319 14.25 15.17 23.70
C LEU A 319 14.87 15.96 24.84
N GLU A 320 15.92 15.42 25.45
CA GLU A 320 16.90 16.26 26.12
C GLU A 320 17.23 17.37 25.12
N LYS A 321 16.93 18.63 25.47
CA LYS A 321 16.95 19.79 24.57
C LYS A 321 18.38 20.11 24.11
N THR A 322 18.97 19.29 23.25
CA THR A 322 20.26 19.58 22.60
C THR A 322 20.06 20.26 21.25
N LEU A 323 18.96 19.98 20.53
CA LEU A 323 18.65 20.56 19.21
C LEU A 323 17.23 21.14 19.15
N ASP A 324 17.08 22.37 18.66
CA ASP A 324 15.80 23.06 18.44
C ASP A 324 15.14 22.62 17.12
N ALA A 325 14.97 21.30 16.94
CA ALA A 325 14.50 20.70 15.69
C ALA A 325 13.34 19.72 15.90
N ALA A 326 12.38 19.71 14.98
CA ALA A 326 11.20 18.84 15.07
C ALA A 326 11.52 17.35 14.87
N PRO A 327 10.71 16.43 15.44
CA PRO A 327 10.90 14.98 15.31
C PRO A 327 10.68 14.47 13.88
N ILE A 328 11.35 13.35 13.57
CA ILE A 328 11.27 12.67 12.27
C ILE A 328 10.80 11.23 12.46
N VAL A 329 9.85 10.80 11.63
CA VAL A 329 9.53 9.37 11.47
C VAL A 329 10.20 8.83 10.22
N MET A 330 10.88 7.69 10.33
CA MET A 330 11.42 6.95 9.18
C MET A 330 10.50 5.80 8.80
N TYR A 331 10.04 5.76 7.55
CA TYR A 331 9.20 4.72 6.99
C TYR A 331 9.96 3.96 5.90
N LEU A 332 10.43 2.75 6.20
CA LEU A 332 11.20 1.89 5.32
C LEU A 332 10.30 1.01 4.44
N VAL A 333 10.60 0.95 3.15
CA VAL A 333 9.89 0.14 2.16
C VAL A 333 10.84 -0.64 1.22
N PRO A 334 10.46 -1.83 0.71
CA PRO A 334 11.33 -2.65 -0.14
C PRO A 334 11.47 -2.14 -1.59
N SER A 335 10.60 -1.24 -2.06
CA SER A 335 10.58 -0.82 -3.46
C SER A 335 10.18 0.63 -3.67
N ARG A 336 10.70 1.24 -4.75
CA ARG A 336 10.30 2.60 -5.20
C ARG A 336 8.80 2.71 -5.47
N ALA A 337 8.17 1.66 -5.98
CA ALA A 337 6.74 1.64 -6.28
C ALA A 337 5.92 1.77 -4.98
N LEU A 338 6.25 0.98 -3.96
CA LEU A 338 5.61 1.08 -2.65
C LEU A 338 5.89 2.43 -1.98
N ALA A 339 7.12 2.95 -2.10
CA ALA A 339 7.48 4.27 -1.57
C ALA A 339 6.57 5.38 -2.11
N THR A 340 6.36 5.38 -3.42
CA THR A 340 5.51 6.36 -4.11
C THR A 340 4.04 6.24 -3.65
N GLU A 341 3.55 5.02 -3.44
CA GLU A 341 2.19 4.79 -2.95
C GLU A 341 2.01 5.29 -1.51
N VAL A 342 2.91 4.88 -0.61
CA VAL A 342 2.88 5.27 0.80
C VAL A 342 2.98 6.79 0.92
N GLU A 343 3.83 7.43 0.10
CA GLU A 343 3.96 8.88 0.05
C GLU A 343 2.67 9.55 -0.35
N ALA A 344 2.05 9.14 -1.46
CA ALA A 344 0.78 9.72 -1.91
C ALA A 344 -0.32 9.57 -0.86
N LYS A 345 -0.38 8.40 -0.19
CA LYS A 345 -1.39 8.10 0.83
C LYS A 345 -1.15 8.90 2.11
N LEU A 346 0.05 8.86 2.68
CA LEU A 346 0.39 9.58 3.91
C LEU A 346 0.33 11.10 3.70
N SER A 347 0.79 11.62 2.56
CA SER A 347 0.66 13.04 2.22
C SER A 347 -0.79 13.49 2.26
N LYS A 348 -1.72 12.68 1.73
CA LYS A 348 -3.16 13.01 1.77
C LYS A 348 -3.74 13.00 3.19
N VAL A 349 -3.32 12.03 4.02
CA VAL A 349 -3.85 11.85 5.38
C VAL A 349 -3.28 12.88 6.36
N LEU A 350 -1.99 13.19 6.25
CA LEU A 350 -1.25 14.00 7.22
C LEU A 350 -1.14 15.49 6.85
N ARG A 351 -1.51 15.89 5.62
CA ARG A 351 -1.46 17.29 5.17
C ARG A 351 -2.25 18.27 6.04
N ASN A 352 -3.33 17.82 6.67
CA ASN A 352 -4.17 18.65 7.55
C ASN A 352 -3.92 18.40 9.05
N ILE A 353 -2.86 17.67 9.38
CA ILE A 353 -2.41 17.38 10.75
C ILE A 353 -1.26 18.33 11.07
N GLY A 354 -1.33 19.06 12.18
CA GLY A 354 -0.39 20.10 12.58
C GLY A 354 -0.75 21.48 12.03
N LYS A 355 -0.27 22.54 12.70
CA LYS A 355 -0.51 23.95 12.30
C LYS A 355 -0.04 24.27 10.88
N HIS A 356 1.06 23.67 10.44
CA HIS A 356 1.67 23.84 9.12
C HIS A 356 1.49 22.62 8.21
N GLY A 357 0.83 21.54 8.69
CA GLY A 357 0.80 20.24 8.02
C GLY A 357 2.08 19.44 8.28
N VAL A 358 1.97 18.13 8.50
CA VAL A 358 3.14 17.24 8.56
C VAL A 358 3.75 17.14 7.17
N LYS A 359 5.05 17.39 7.05
CA LYS A 359 5.78 17.22 5.80
C LYS A 359 5.98 15.74 5.54
N VAL A 360 5.43 15.23 4.43
CA VAL A 360 5.66 13.85 3.99
C VAL A 360 6.52 13.93 2.73
N THR A 361 7.68 13.27 2.75
CA THR A 361 8.61 13.30 1.63
C THR A 361 9.17 11.92 1.34
N GLY A 362 9.10 11.53 0.08
CA GLY A 362 9.68 10.30 -0.44
C GLY A 362 11.14 10.51 -0.85
N LEU A 363 12.03 9.74 -0.22
CA LEU A 363 13.40 9.60 -0.63
C LEU A 363 13.61 8.16 -1.08
N TYR A 364 13.42 7.90 -2.37
CA TYR A 364 13.51 6.55 -2.88
C TYR A 364 14.36 6.48 -4.14
N GLY A 365 15.30 5.53 -4.12
CA GLY A 365 16.18 5.28 -5.23
C GLY A 365 17.62 5.73 -5.07
N GLY A 366 18.52 4.77 -5.28
CA GLY A 366 19.96 4.97 -5.15
C GLY A 366 20.42 4.99 -3.69
N THR A 367 21.73 5.01 -3.53
CA THR A 367 22.48 5.14 -2.26
C THR A 367 23.07 6.56 -2.10
N ASP A 368 22.62 7.49 -2.94
CA ASP A 368 23.15 8.83 -3.12
C ASP A 368 22.50 9.88 -2.20
N TRP A 369 23.25 10.94 -1.87
CA TRP A 369 22.78 12.17 -1.22
C TRP A 369 22.15 13.12 -2.26
N GLY A 370 21.12 13.90 -1.89
CA GLY A 370 20.55 14.87 -2.84
C GLY A 370 19.62 15.98 -2.30
N PRO A 371 19.33 17.00 -3.13
CA PRO A 371 18.55 18.22 -2.87
C PRO A 371 17.25 18.09 -2.05
N THR A 372 16.53 16.98 -2.23
CA THR A 372 15.24 16.72 -1.57
C THR A 372 15.39 16.50 -0.06
N ASP A 373 16.62 16.50 0.45
CA ASP A 373 16.97 16.29 1.84
C ASP A 373 16.75 17.55 2.73
N ALA A 374 16.09 18.60 2.19
CA ALA A 374 15.67 19.85 2.87
C ALA A 374 14.65 19.68 4.03
N TRP A 375 14.53 18.49 4.61
CA TRP A 375 13.82 18.22 5.86
C TRP A 375 14.79 18.16 7.06
N ILE A 376 16.09 18.02 6.83
CA ILE A 376 17.10 17.98 7.89
C ILE A 376 17.19 19.31 8.65
N THR A 377 16.86 20.42 7.99
CA THR A 377 16.75 21.76 8.58
C THR A 377 15.30 22.15 8.91
N SER A 378 14.32 21.27 8.68
CA SER A 378 12.90 21.58 8.88
C SER A 378 12.56 21.63 10.36
N ASN A 379 12.00 22.77 10.77
CA ASN A 379 11.38 22.96 12.08
C ASN A 379 9.96 22.38 12.15
N ASP A 380 9.44 21.83 11.04
CA ASP A 380 8.16 21.14 11.00
C ASP A 380 8.32 19.61 11.16
N PRO A 381 7.38 18.93 11.84
CA PRO A 381 7.35 17.47 11.94
C PRO A 381 7.35 16.81 10.56
N THR A 382 8.21 15.80 10.38
CA THR A 382 8.43 15.18 9.07
C THR A 382 8.29 13.65 9.10
N VAL A 383 7.65 13.10 8.06
CA VAL A 383 7.66 11.67 7.74
C VAL A 383 8.52 11.44 6.51
N LEU A 384 9.53 10.60 6.68
CA LEU A 384 10.53 10.30 5.68
C LEU A 384 10.35 8.89 5.14
N ILE A 385 9.95 8.76 3.88
CA ILE A 385 9.69 7.45 3.25
C ILE A 385 10.91 7.03 2.44
N CYS A 386 11.58 5.96 2.87
CA CYS A 386 12.85 5.53 2.31
C CYS A 386 12.82 4.10 1.79
N THR A 387 13.45 3.85 0.63
CA THR A 387 13.90 2.48 0.32
C THR A 387 15.07 2.11 1.22
N TYR A 388 15.37 0.82 1.37
CA TYR A 388 16.48 0.36 2.21
C TYR A 388 17.81 1.01 1.83
N GLU A 389 18.08 1.13 0.52
CA GLU A 389 19.30 1.76 0.00
C GLU A 389 19.40 3.24 0.40
N LYS A 390 18.28 3.97 0.37
CA LYS A 390 18.26 5.39 0.74
C LYS A 390 18.27 5.59 2.26
N GLY A 391 17.66 4.69 3.03
CA GLY A 391 17.79 4.69 4.49
C GLY A 391 19.23 4.46 4.95
N GLU A 392 19.93 3.55 4.29
CA GLU A 392 21.35 3.28 4.49
C GLU A 392 22.22 4.51 4.16
N ALA A 393 21.93 5.17 3.05
CA ALA A 393 22.57 6.42 2.65
C ALA A 393 22.41 7.50 3.74
N LEU A 394 21.18 7.75 4.20
CA LEU A 394 20.91 8.79 5.20
C LEU A 394 21.65 8.57 6.52
N LEU A 395 21.64 7.34 7.03
CA LEU A 395 22.38 6.99 8.24
C LEU A 395 23.87 7.27 8.05
N ARG A 396 24.41 6.95 6.88
CA ARG A 396 25.81 7.20 6.52
C ARG A 396 26.16 8.68 6.36
N PHE A 397 25.26 9.50 5.82
CA PHE A 397 25.53 10.91 5.57
C PHE A 397 25.39 11.76 6.83
N LEU A 398 24.34 11.50 7.60
CA LEU A 398 23.93 12.34 8.72
C LEU A 398 24.33 11.78 10.07
N GLY A 399 24.58 10.47 10.16
CA GLY A 399 25.08 9.81 11.36
C GLY A 399 24.23 10.13 12.61
N PRO A 400 24.88 10.49 13.74
CA PRO A 400 24.19 10.87 14.98
C PRO A 400 23.18 12.00 14.84
N LEU A 401 23.41 13.01 13.99
CA LEU A 401 22.50 14.16 13.82
C LEU A 401 21.09 13.73 13.38
N PHE A 402 21.02 12.72 12.51
CA PHE A 402 19.74 12.14 12.08
C PHE A 402 19.14 11.23 13.14
N LEU A 403 19.98 10.40 13.78
CA LEU A 403 19.54 9.46 14.82
C LEU A 403 18.90 10.18 16.00
N GLU A 404 19.38 11.36 16.40
CA GLU A 404 18.80 12.16 17.50
C GLU A 404 17.36 12.58 17.20
N ARG A 405 17.08 13.02 15.97
CA ARG A 405 15.74 13.49 15.54
C ARG A 405 14.72 12.37 15.29
N LEU A 406 15.18 11.14 15.03
CA LEU A 406 14.28 10.02 14.78
C LEU A 406 13.41 9.70 16.01
N SER A 407 12.10 9.62 15.84
CA SER A 407 11.17 9.29 16.95
C SER A 407 10.45 7.96 16.76
N LEU A 408 10.40 7.43 15.54
CA LEU A 408 9.79 6.15 15.18
C LEU A 408 10.42 5.61 13.90
N ILE A 409 10.60 4.29 13.85
CA ILE A 409 10.87 3.56 12.60
C ILE A 409 9.69 2.64 12.30
N VAL A 410 9.16 2.75 11.08
CA VAL A 410 8.20 1.81 10.52
C VAL A 410 8.90 1.00 9.44
N ILE A 411 8.90 -0.33 9.54
CA ILE A 411 9.42 -1.25 8.53
C ILE A 411 8.24 -1.92 7.84
N ASP A 412 7.93 -1.52 6.61
CA ASP A 412 6.87 -2.13 5.82
C ASP A 412 7.39 -3.32 5.00
N GLU A 413 6.51 -4.30 4.81
CA GLU A 413 6.84 -5.63 4.27
C GLU A 413 8.06 -6.27 4.94
N ALA A 414 8.08 -6.28 6.27
CA ALA A 414 9.23 -6.72 7.06
C ALA A 414 9.61 -8.19 6.86
N HIS A 415 8.72 -9.05 6.35
CA HIS A 415 9.08 -10.42 5.92
C HIS A 415 10.15 -10.46 4.82
N SER A 416 10.37 -9.36 4.08
CA SER A 416 11.44 -9.24 3.08
C SER A 416 12.86 -9.37 3.67
N VAL A 417 13.01 -9.33 4.99
CA VAL A 417 14.28 -9.63 5.68
C VAL A 417 14.71 -11.08 5.51
N GLN A 418 13.77 -12.00 5.24
CA GLN A 418 14.10 -13.41 5.01
C GLN A 418 14.93 -13.59 3.75
N PHE A 419 15.88 -14.53 3.79
CA PHE A 419 16.73 -14.81 2.65
C PHE A 419 15.93 -15.38 1.47
N ASP A 420 16.13 -14.78 0.30
CA ASP A 420 15.38 -15.06 -0.93
C ASP A 420 15.98 -16.20 -1.79
N GLY A 421 17.01 -16.89 -1.29
CA GLY A 421 17.68 -17.99 -1.99
C GLY A 421 18.74 -17.56 -3.01
N ARG A 422 18.96 -16.26 -3.23
CA ARG A 422 19.87 -15.76 -4.29
C ARG A 422 21.27 -15.47 -3.77
N TYR A 423 22.10 -16.50 -3.67
CA TYR A 423 23.47 -16.39 -3.17
C TYR A 423 24.37 -15.45 -3.97
N GLU A 424 24.25 -15.40 -5.30
CA GLU A 424 25.04 -14.48 -6.16
C GLU A 424 24.93 -13.01 -5.73
N THR A 425 23.74 -12.62 -5.26
CA THR A 425 23.48 -11.24 -4.81
C THR A 425 24.03 -10.97 -3.40
N LEU A 426 24.20 -12.01 -2.57
CA LEU A 426 24.85 -11.87 -1.26
C LEU A 426 26.33 -11.55 -1.42
N VAL A 427 27.03 -12.28 -2.31
CA VAL A 427 28.48 -12.11 -2.54
C VAL A 427 28.83 -10.74 -3.10
N THR A 428 27.90 -10.11 -3.82
CA THR A 428 28.11 -8.82 -4.49
C THR A 428 27.61 -7.61 -3.69
N ALA A 429 27.15 -7.81 -2.44
CA ALA A 429 26.49 -6.81 -1.59
C ALA A 429 25.24 -6.15 -2.22
N ASP A 430 24.64 -6.77 -3.23
CA ASP A 430 23.47 -6.27 -3.96
C ASP A 430 22.16 -6.90 -3.45
N ASN A 431 22.22 -7.81 -2.47
CA ASN A 431 21.04 -8.44 -1.86
C ASN A 431 20.28 -7.46 -0.94
N ARG A 432 18.99 -7.26 -1.22
CA ARG A 432 18.13 -6.31 -0.47
C ARG A 432 17.75 -6.80 0.92
N SER A 433 17.53 -8.10 1.09
CA SER A 433 17.20 -8.68 2.39
C SER A 433 18.36 -8.51 3.37
N LEU A 434 19.59 -8.73 2.90
CA LEU A 434 20.81 -8.45 3.64
C LEU A 434 20.92 -6.97 4.02
N ARG A 435 20.68 -6.05 3.08
CA ARG A 435 20.69 -4.60 3.36
C ARG A 435 19.67 -4.21 4.42
N LEU A 436 18.45 -4.74 4.37
CA LEU A 436 17.43 -4.50 5.38
C LEU A 436 17.90 -5.00 6.75
N GLU A 437 18.39 -6.25 6.82
CA GLU A 437 18.89 -6.84 8.06
C GLU A 437 19.98 -5.96 8.71
N ILE A 438 20.96 -5.51 7.92
CA ILE A 438 22.08 -4.68 8.41
C ILE A 438 21.62 -3.28 8.82
N LEU A 439 20.79 -2.63 7.98
CA LEU A 439 20.27 -1.29 8.24
C LEU A 439 19.44 -1.28 9.52
N ALA A 440 18.47 -2.18 9.61
CA ALA A 440 17.60 -2.27 10.77
C ALA A 440 18.37 -2.67 12.02
N ASN A 441 19.39 -3.55 11.93
CA ASN A 441 20.23 -3.87 13.07
C ASN A 441 20.95 -2.62 13.62
N ARG A 442 21.64 -1.85 12.76
CA ARG A 442 22.32 -0.60 13.18
C ARG A 442 21.35 0.43 13.77
N LEU A 443 20.18 0.61 13.14
CA LEU A 443 19.14 1.50 13.67
C LEU A 443 18.64 1.03 15.04
N ILE A 444 18.27 -0.25 15.19
CA ILE A 444 17.77 -0.80 16.46
C ILE A 444 18.84 -0.72 17.56
N SER A 445 20.10 -1.02 17.24
CA SER A 445 21.22 -0.97 18.21
C SER A 445 21.52 0.45 18.70
N ASN A 446 21.40 1.46 17.84
CA ASN A 446 21.75 2.85 18.17
C ASN A 446 20.56 3.66 18.74
N LEU A 447 19.32 3.19 18.60
CA LEU A 447 18.11 3.92 18.99
C LEU A 447 17.56 3.48 20.34
N SER A 448 18.41 3.13 21.32
CA SER A 448 17.98 2.68 22.65
C SER A 448 16.90 3.62 23.22
N ASN A 449 15.68 3.11 23.42
CA ASN A 449 14.44 3.78 23.85
C ASN A 449 13.46 4.28 22.75
N LYS A 450 13.76 4.17 21.46
CA LYS A 450 12.84 4.60 20.38
C LYS A 450 12.07 3.42 19.80
N LYS A 451 10.84 3.68 19.33
CA LYS A 451 9.89 2.65 18.90
C LYS A 451 10.21 2.17 17.47
N VAL A 452 10.09 0.86 17.26
CA VAL A 452 10.15 0.21 15.95
C VAL A 452 8.89 -0.61 15.72
N ILE A 453 8.23 -0.37 14.59
CA ILE A 453 7.02 -1.10 14.19
C ILE A 453 7.29 -1.82 12.88
N ALA A 454 7.16 -3.14 12.87
CA ALA A 454 7.21 -3.92 11.66
C ALA A 454 5.81 -4.26 11.17
N LEU A 455 5.52 -3.97 9.91
CA LEU A 455 4.30 -4.36 9.21
C LEU A 455 4.65 -5.48 8.23
N SER A 456 3.94 -6.60 8.29
CA SER A 456 4.23 -7.74 7.42
C SER A 456 2.98 -8.46 6.95
N ALA A 457 3.04 -9.07 5.77
CA ALA A 457 2.18 -10.20 5.42
C ALA A 457 2.41 -11.38 6.39
N VAL A 458 1.41 -12.27 6.49
CA VAL A 458 1.57 -13.53 7.21
C VAL A 458 2.52 -14.41 6.39
N ALA A 459 3.75 -14.55 6.85
CA ALA A 459 4.76 -15.37 6.19
C ALA A 459 4.58 -16.85 6.56
N ASP A 460 4.87 -17.74 5.60
CA ASP A 460 4.92 -19.20 5.82
C ASP A 460 6.20 -19.53 6.62
N GLY A 461 6.10 -19.48 7.96
CA GLY A 461 7.25 -19.57 8.87
C GLY A 461 7.98 -18.23 9.06
N GLY A 462 8.54 -17.99 10.24
CA GLY A 462 9.34 -16.79 10.52
C GLY A 462 8.63 -15.63 11.24
N ASN A 463 7.32 -15.70 11.50
CA ASN A 463 6.60 -14.63 12.21
C ASN A 463 7.10 -14.46 13.66
N GLN A 464 7.45 -15.58 14.31
CA GLN A 464 7.99 -15.60 15.67
C GLN A 464 9.37 -14.94 15.72
N GLU A 465 10.27 -15.31 14.81
CA GLU A 465 11.62 -14.77 14.70
C GLU A 465 11.58 -13.28 14.32
N LEU A 466 10.66 -12.87 13.45
CA LEU A 466 10.42 -11.47 13.11
C LEU A 466 9.97 -10.66 14.33
N SER A 467 9.02 -11.17 15.11
CA SER A 467 8.57 -10.52 16.34
C SER A 467 9.70 -10.42 17.37
N ASN A 468 10.49 -11.49 17.52
CA ASN A 468 11.61 -11.53 18.45
C ASN A 468 12.68 -10.50 18.08
N TRP A 469 12.98 -10.39 16.78
CA TRP A 469 13.92 -9.41 16.27
C TRP A 469 13.49 -7.96 16.52
N ILE A 470 12.23 -7.63 16.23
CA ILE A 470 11.73 -6.25 16.37
C ILE A 470 11.54 -5.84 17.84
N SER A 471 11.15 -6.79 18.69
CA SER A 471 11.01 -6.52 20.14
C SER A 471 12.32 -6.63 20.92
N GLY A 472 13.35 -7.26 20.34
CA GLY A 472 14.60 -7.59 21.02
C GLY A 472 14.47 -8.68 22.10
N LYS A 473 13.34 -9.41 22.16
CA LYS A 473 13.03 -10.41 23.19
C LYS A 473 12.90 -11.81 22.56
N THR A 474 13.37 -12.86 23.23
CA THR A 474 13.39 -14.23 22.68
C THR A 474 12.04 -14.96 22.70
N ASN A 475 11.03 -14.46 23.43
CA ASN A 475 9.69 -15.06 23.56
C ASN A 475 8.57 -14.04 23.30
N SER A 476 8.73 -13.17 22.31
CA SER A 476 7.68 -12.21 21.97
C SER A 476 6.55 -12.88 21.19
N VAL A 477 5.30 -12.54 21.47
CA VAL A 477 4.17 -13.12 20.71
C VAL A 477 3.92 -12.29 19.46
N PRO A 478 4.00 -12.87 18.24
CA PRO A 478 3.66 -12.16 17.02
C PRO A 478 2.16 -11.86 16.97
N GLU A 479 1.80 -10.63 16.59
CA GLU A 479 0.40 -10.28 16.38
C GLU A 479 -0.06 -10.79 15.01
N VAL A 480 -0.60 -12.00 14.99
CA VAL A 480 -1.15 -12.63 13.79
C VAL A 480 -2.67 -12.54 13.79
N THR A 481 -3.24 -12.21 12.63
CA THR A 481 -4.68 -12.35 12.40
C THR A 481 -4.95 -12.92 11.01
N PRO A 482 -5.79 -13.96 10.89
CA PRO A 482 -6.20 -14.52 9.59
C PRO A 482 -7.23 -13.64 8.85
N TYR A 483 -7.59 -12.48 9.42
CA TYR A 483 -8.63 -11.59 8.90
C TYR A 483 -8.40 -11.17 7.45
N ARG A 484 -9.41 -11.39 6.61
CA ARG A 484 -9.51 -10.86 5.24
C ARG A 484 -10.81 -10.10 5.07
N SER A 485 -10.69 -8.89 4.50
CA SER A 485 -11.79 -7.95 4.31
C SER A 485 -12.81 -8.39 3.23
N THR A 486 -12.39 -9.26 2.31
CA THR A 486 -13.23 -9.82 1.23
C THR A 486 -12.94 -11.30 1.05
N ARG A 487 -13.95 -12.09 0.62
CA ARG A 487 -13.74 -13.51 0.31
C ARG A 487 -12.86 -13.66 -0.93
N GLN A 488 -11.93 -14.61 -0.90
CA GLN A 488 -11.06 -14.92 -2.03
C GLN A 488 -11.57 -16.17 -2.73
N LEU A 489 -11.88 -16.04 -4.02
CA LEU A 489 -12.19 -17.14 -4.91
C LEU A 489 -10.98 -17.44 -5.79
N ILE A 490 -10.57 -18.69 -5.83
CA ILE A 490 -9.54 -19.16 -6.76
C ILE A 490 -10.19 -20.19 -7.66
N GLY A 491 -9.99 -20.04 -8.96
CA GLY A 491 -10.57 -20.93 -9.96
C GLY A 491 -9.84 -20.87 -11.29
N ARG A 492 -10.42 -21.55 -12.26
CA ARG A 492 -9.97 -21.60 -13.65
C ARG A 492 -10.99 -20.98 -14.59
N LEU A 493 -10.49 -20.18 -15.52
CA LEU A 493 -11.22 -19.71 -16.70
C LEU A 493 -10.76 -20.57 -17.88
N GLU A 494 -11.63 -21.46 -18.33
CA GLU A 494 -11.34 -22.40 -19.40
C GLU A 494 -11.85 -21.85 -20.73
N TRP A 495 -11.00 -21.80 -21.76
CA TRP A 495 -11.37 -21.40 -23.11
C TRP A 495 -11.35 -22.58 -24.08
N ALA A 496 -12.21 -22.54 -25.10
CA ALA A 496 -12.29 -23.55 -26.15
C ALA A 496 -12.02 -22.94 -27.53
N LYS A 497 -11.51 -23.75 -28.47
CA LYS A 497 -11.29 -23.34 -29.87
C LYS A 497 -12.55 -22.86 -30.58
N SER A 498 -13.72 -23.27 -30.11
CA SER A 498 -15.03 -22.78 -30.57
C SER A 498 -15.31 -21.32 -30.23
N GLY A 499 -14.55 -20.70 -29.33
CA GLY A 499 -14.82 -19.35 -28.83
C GLY A 499 -15.52 -19.33 -27.47
N TYR A 500 -16.00 -20.48 -26.97
CA TYR A 500 -16.68 -20.56 -25.67
C TYR A 500 -15.72 -20.50 -24.49
N PHE A 501 -16.27 -20.00 -23.38
CA PHE A 501 -15.61 -19.92 -22.09
C PHE A 501 -16.43 -20.62 -21.01
N GLU A 502 -15.73 -21.10 -20.00
CA GLU A 502 -16.28 -21.73 -18.82
C GLU A 502 -15.51 -21.25 -17.59
N ILE A 503 -16.20 -21.02 -16.47
CA ILE A 503 -15.55 -20.69 -15.18
C ILE A 503 -15.84 -21.80 -14.19
N ARG A 504 -14.78 -22.28 -13.51
CA ARG A 504 -14.86 -23.23 -12.40
C ARG A 504 -14.14 -22.66 -11.18
N TYR A 505 -14.80 -22.63 -10.02
CA TYR A 505 -14.20 -22.13 -8.78
C TYR A 505 -13.77 -23.30 -7.89
N ASP A 506 -12.48 -23.41 -7.60
CA ASP A 506 -11.93 -24.54 -6.86
C ASP A 506 -11.83 -24.28 -5.36
N LEU A 507 -11.50 -23.04 -4.95
CA LEU A 507 -11.30 -22.66 -3.55
C LEU A 507 -12.06 -21.39 -3.17
N LEU A 508 -12.62 -21.37 -1.96
CA LEU A 508 -13.17 -20.20 -1.28
C LEU A 508 -12.42 -19.97 0.04
N ASN A 509 -11.65 -18.88 0.15
CA ASN A 509 -10.78 -18.60 1.29
C ASN A 509 -9.83 -19.77 1.62
N GLY A 510 -9.33 -20.47 0.59
CA GLY A 510 -8.49 -21.67 0.75
C GLY A 510 -9.26 -22.96 1.05
N LYS A 511 -10.58 -22.89 1.30
CA LYS A 511 -11.45 -24.05 1.54
C LYS A 511 -11.91 -24.66 0.22
N ASP A 512 -11.97 -25.99 0.16
CA ASP A 512 -12.42 -26.72 -1.03
C ASP A 512 -13.90 -26.42 -1.32
N LEU A 513 -14.22 -26.13 -2.57
CA LEU A 513 -15.59 -25.93 -3.04
C LEU A 513 -16.20 -27.20 -3.67
N ASN A 514 -15.45 -28.31 -3.69
CA ASN A 514 -16.00 -29.58 -4.15
C ASN A 514 -17.11 -30.08 -3.20
N PHE A 515 -18.29 -30.33 -3.76
CA PHE A 515 -19.47 -30.81 -3.02
C PHE A 515 -19.79 -32.29 -3.26
N SER A 516 -18.91 -33.06 -3.91
CA SER A 516 -19.00 -34.53 -4.05
C SER A 516 -17.67 -35.20 -3.74
N ALA A 517 -17.70 -36.28 -2.94
CA ALA A 517 -16.51 -37.08 -2.64
C ALA A 517 -16.07 -37.97 -3.81
N GLU A 518 -16.96 -38.25 -4.77
CA GLU A 518 -16.74 -39.23 -5.84
C GLU A 518 -16.33 -38.59 -7.18
N GLU A 519 -16.62 -37.30 -7.39
CA GLU A 519 -16.36 -36.59 -8.64
C GLU A 519 -15.55 -35.31 -8.39
N GLN A 520 -14.29 -35.31 -8.84
CA GLN A 520 -13.34 -34.20 -8.61
C GLN A 520 -13.74 -32.89 -9.30
N ASP A 521 -14.65 -32.94 -10.29
CA ASP A 521 -15.13 -31.80 -11.07
C ASP A 521 -16.44 -31.18 -10.56
N ASN A 522 -17.00 -31.67 -9.44
CA ASN A 522 -18.20 -31.12 -8.81
C ASN A 522 -17.92 -29.89 -7.97
N VAL A 523 -17.42 -28.86 -8.64
CA VAL A 523 -17.19 -27.52 -8.10
C VAL A 523 -18.18 -26.52 -8.73
N PRO A 524 -18.41 -25.32 -8.13
CA PRO A 524 -19.22 -24.27 -8.75
C PRO A 524 -18.76 -23.98 -10.18
N TYR A 525 -19.70 -24.10 -11.12
CA TYR A 525 -19.44 -24.13 -12.55
C TYR A 525 -20.41 -23.24 -13.33
N ILE A 526 -19.86 -22.34 -14.14
CA ILE A 526 -20.59 -21.40 -14.99
C ILE A 526 -20.27 -21.71 -16.46
N GLN A 527 -21.29 -22.07 -17.22
CA GLN A 527 -21.21 -22.27 -18.67
C GLN A 527 -21.48 -20.96 -19.39
N LYS A 528 -20.67 -20.61 -20.40
CA LYS A 528 -20.86 -19.40 -21.21
C LYS A 528 -21.06 -18.15 -20.33
N PRO A 529 -20.09 -17.80 -19.47
CA PRO A 529 -20.21 -16.68 -18.53
C PRO A 529 -20.39 -15.32 -19.22
N PHE A 530 -20.02 -15.20 -20.49
CA PHE A 530 -20.13 -14.02 -21.34
C PHE A 530 -20.05 -14.44 -22.82
N ASP A 531 -20.16 -13.48 -23.73
CA ASP A 531 -20.21 -13.75 -25.18
C ASP A 531 -18.96 -14.49 -25.69
N GLU A 532 -19.17 -15.37 -26.67
CA GLU A 532 -18.09 -16.12 -27.32
C GLU A 532 -17.10 -15.19 -28.05
N PHE A 533 -15.85 -15.63 -28.16
CA PHE A 533 -14.85 -14.88 -28.91
C PHE A 533 -15.24 -14.85 -30.41
N PRO A 534 -15.41 -13.67 -31.04
CA PRO A 534 -16.08 -13.53 -32.33
C PRO A 534 -15.26 -13.99 -33.55
N ILE A 535 -14.06 -14.54 -33.34
CA ILE A 535 -13.16 -15.01 -34.40
C ILE A 535 -12.89 -16.49 -34.18
N GLY A 536 -13.23 -17.32 -35.16
CA GLY A 536 -12.95 -18.76 -35.12
C GLY A 536 -11.46 -19.06 -35.08
N TYR A 537 -11.07 -20.10 -34.35
CA TYR A 537 -9.66 -20.46 -34.10
C TYR A 537 -8.84 -20.63 -35.39
N GLU A 538 -9.41 -21.21 -36.44
CA GLU A 538 -8.72 -21.43 -37.73
C GLU A 538 -8.46 -20.13 -38.50
N SER A 539 -9.25 -19.09 -38.23
CA SER A 539 -9.07 -17.76 -38.83
C SER A 539 -8.04 -16.91 -38.08
N LEU A 540 -7.53 -17.38 -36.93
CA LEU A 540 -6.48 -16.68 -36.21
C LEU A 540 -5.15 -16.73 -36.97
N PRO A 541 -4.37 -15.63 -36.96
CA PRO A 541 -3.02 -15.62 -37.50
C PRO A 541 -2.14 -16.77 -36.96
N LYS A 542 -1.26 -17.31 -37.81
CA LYS A 542 -0.31 -18.40 -37.45
C LYS A 542 0.49 -18.15 -36.18
N LYS A 543 0.75 -16.88 -35.83
CA LYS A 543 1.41 -16.50 -34.57
C LYS A 543 0.65 -16.92 -33.31
N TYR A 544 -0.67 -17.13 -33.39
CA TYR A 544 -1.49 -17.63 -32.30
C TYR A 544 -1.77 -19.13 -32.43
N THR A 545 -1.81 -19.70 -33.64
CA THR A 545 -2.14 -21.13 -33.81
C THR A 545 -0.94 -22.06 -33.78
N SER A 546 0.26 -21.59 -34.14
CA SER A 546 1.48 -22.43 -34.28
C SER A 546 2.51 -22.23 -33.15
N HIS A 547 2.19 -21.46 -32.11
CA HIS A 547 3.09 -21.19 -30.97
C HIS A 547 2.60 -21.91 -29.70
N GLY A 548 3.43 -21.92 -28.66
CA GLY A 548 3.10 -22.50 -27.35
C GLY A 548 1.85 -21.88 -26.70
N ILE A 549 1.28 -22.60 -25.73
CA ILE A 549 -0.01 -22.29 -25.08
C ILE A 549 -0.13 -20.83 -24.62
N VAL A 550 0.92 -20.27 -24.02
CA VAL A 550 0.93 -18.88 -23.51
C VAL A 550 0.67 -17.84 -24.60
N LYS A 551 1.15 -18.06 -25.83
CA LYS A 551 0.91 -17.16 -26.98
C LYS A 551 -0.47 -17.44 -27.58
N ARG A 552 -0.83 -18.72 -27.73
CA ARG A 552 -2.08 -19.19 -28.33
C ARG A 552 -3.33 -18.65 -27.65
N GLN A 553 -3.32 -18.59 -26.32
CA GLN A 553 -4.47 -18.15 -25.54
C GLN A 553 -4.63 -16.62 -25.42
N ARG A 554 -3.70 -15.80 -25.94
CA ARG A 554 -3.75 -14.34 -25.77
C ARG A 554 -5.01 -13.67 -26.33
N PRO A 555 -5.53 -14.03 -27.52
CA PRO A 555 -6.79 -13.46 -28.00
C PRO A 555 -7.96 -13.75 -27.05
N TYR A 556 -8.01 -14.96 -26.50
CA TYR A 556 -9.03 -15.38 -25.54
C TYR A 556 -8.88 -14.67 -24.19
N LEU A 557 -7.64 -14.48 -23.73
CA LEU A 557 -7.29 -13.70 -22.53
C LEU A 557 -7.79 -12.25 -22.62
N PHE A 558 -7.54 -11.60 -23.75
CA PHE A 558 -7.93 -10.21 -23.95
C PHE A 558 -9.44 -10.08 -24.03
N TRP A 559 -10.09 -10.96 -24.80
CA TRP A 559 -11.55 -10.97 -24.90
C TRP A 559 -12.23 -11.19 -23.55
N SER A 560 -11.77 -12.16 -22.77
CA SER A 560 -12.34 -12.42 -21.45
C SER A 560 -12.14 -11.25 -20.49
N ALA A 561 -11.00 -10.57 -20.54
CA ALA A 561 -10.77 -9.38 -19.73
C ALA A 561 -11.74 -8.22 -20.07
N LEU A 562 -12.01 -7.99 -21.35
CA LEU A 562 -12.97 -6.95 -21.78
C LEU A 562 -14.40 -7.31 -21.37
N GLN A 563 -14.79 -8.58 -21.51
CA GLN A 563 -16.11 -9.06 -21.12
C GLN A 563 -16.33 -8.99 -19.61
N LEU A 564 -15.32 -9.37 -18.81
CA LEU A 564 -15.39 -9.28 -17.36
C LEU A 564 -15.39 -7.84 -16.84
N ALA A 565 -14.92 -6.87 -17.63
CA ALA A 565 -14.93 -5.45 -17.27
C ALA A 565 -16.20 -4.71 -17.72
N LYS A 566 -17.04 -5.34 -18.55
CA LYS A 566 -18.33 -4.80 -19.02
C LYS A 566 -19.22 -4.45 -17.81
N PRO A 567 -20.02 -3.37 -17.88
CA PRO A 567 -20.98 -3.07 -16.84
C PRO A 567 -21.96 -4.23 -16.66
N ASP A 568 -22.26 -4.55 -15.40
CA ASP A 568 -23.34 -5.46 -15.04
C ASP A 568 -24.72 -4.89 -15.42
N ASN A 569 -25.78 -5.65 -15.13
CA ASN A 569 -27.16 -5.24 -15.37
C ASN A 569 -27.55 -3.93 -14.67
N ASP A 570 -26.79 -3.51 -13.65
CA ASP A 570 -27.00 -2.26 -12.93
C ASP A 570 -26.11 -1.11 -13.43
N GLY A 571 -25.37 -1.33 -14.52
CA GLY A 571 -24.50 -0.32 -15.13
C GLY A 571 -23.17 -0.11 -14.41
N LYS A 572 -22.78 -0.99 -13.48
CA LYS A 572 -21.53 -0.89 -12.72
C LYS A 572 -20.41 -1.62 -13.43
N ASN A 573 -19.34 -0.90 -13.77
CA ASN A 573 -18.13 -1.49 -14.35
C ASN A 573 -17.30 -2.23 -13.31
N HIS A 574 -16.67 -3.34 -13.73
CA HIS A 574 -15.84 -4.19 -12.88
C HIS A 574 -14.35 -4.05 -13.22
N SER A 575 -13.52 -4.00 -12.18
CA SER A 575 -12.06 -3.88 -12.37
C SER A 575 -11.40 -5.24 -12.60
N VAL A 576 -10.63 -5.34 -13.69
CA VAL A 576 -9.94 -6.56 -14.13
C VAL A 576 -8.44 -6.31 -14.26
N LEU A 577 -7.65 -7.13 -13.60
CA LEU A 577 -6.18 -7.18 -13.74
C LEU A 577 -5.77 -8.42 -14.50
N ILE A 578 -5.08 -8.25 -15.62
CA ILE A 578 -4.30 -9.31 -16.26
C ILE A 578 -2.91 -9.29 -15.63
N SER A 579 -2.65 -10.25 -14.74
CA SER A 579 -1.40 -10.33 -13.97
C SER A 579 -0.35 -11.17 -14.69
N ILE A 580 0.70 -10.51 -15.17
CA ILE A 580 1.75 -11.13 -16.00
C ILE A 580 3.04 -11.24 -15.17
N THR A 581 3.73 -12.37 -15.27
CA THR A 581 5.04 -12.53 -14.61
C THR A 581 6.21 -12.01 -15.44
N GLN A 582 6.14 -12.16 -16.77
CA GLN A 582 7.23 -11.81 -17.69
C GLN A 582 6.76 -11.35 -19.08
N HIS A 583 7.62 -10.63 -19.80
CA HIS A 583 7.42 -10.21 -21.19
C HIS A 583 6.16 -9.36 -21.47
N ILE A 584 5.83 -8.41 -20.59
CA ILE A 584 4.65 -7.52 -20.75
C ILE A 584 4.58 -6.83 -22.12
N ASN A 585 5.71 -6.39 -22.69
CA ASN A 585 5.74 -5.75 -24.02
C ASN A 585 5.18 -6.66 -25.12
N GLY A 586 5.42 -7.98 -25.02
CA GLY A 586 4.88 -8.94 -25.97
C GLY A 586 3.37 -9.12 -25.82
N TYR A 587 2.81 -8.95 -24.62
CA TYR A 587 1.37 -8.92 -24.40
C TYR A 587 0.78 -7.61 -24.90
N ALA A 588 1.41 -6.46 -24.60
CA ALA A 588 0.97 -5.15 -25.06
C ALA A 588 0.93 -5.07 -26.60
N GLU A 589 1.97 -5.56 -27.29
CA GLU A 589 1.99 -5.67 -28.76
C GLU A 589 0.81 -6.49 -29.29
N ASP A 590 0.56 -7.67 -28.71
CA ASP A 590 -0.54 -8.51 -29.15
C ASP A 590 -1.91 -7.92 -28.82
N PHE A 591 -2.03 -7.12 -27.76
CA PHE A 591 -3.28 -6.48 -27.37
C PHE A 591 -3.59 -5.29 -28.29
N VAL A 592 -2.57 -4.51 -28.69
CA VAL A 592 -2.74 -3.51 -29.75
C VAL A 592 -3.13 -4.18 -31.07
N HIS A 593 -2.46 -5.28 -31.44
CA HIS A 593 -2.84 -6.06 -32.63
C HIS A 593 -4.27 -6.61 -32.54
N PHE A 594 -4.71 -7.01 -31.34
CA PHE A 594 -6.06 -7.48 -31.08
C PHE A 594 -7.10 -6.39 -31.40
N PHE A 595 -6.89 -5.14 -30.97
CA PHE A 595 -7.78 -4.03 -31.33
C PHE A 595 -7.64 -3.59 -32.79
N GLU A 596 -6.43 -3.29 -33.26
CA GLU A 596 -6.21 -2.64 -34.56
C GLU A 596 -6.36 -3.58 -35.76
N LYS A 597 -6.22 -4.90 -35.57
CA LYS A 597 -6.23 -5.89 -36.66
C LYS A 597 -7.32 -6.94 -36.48
N LEU A 598 -7.39 -7.61 -35.33
CA LEU A 598 -8.36 -8.70 -35.14
C LEU A 598 -9.80 -8.17 -35.01
N LEU A 599 -10.02 -7.12 -34.21
CA LEU A 599 -11.36 -6.61 -33.91
C LEU A 599 -11.73 -5.30 -34.64
N LYS A 600 -10.93 -4.86 -35.62
CA LYS A 600 -11.11 -3.55 -36.30
C LYS A 600 -12.56 -3.27 -36.79
N ASN A 601 -13.27 -4.31 -37.23
CA ASN A 601 -14.65 -4.23 -37.74
C ASN A 601 -15.62 -5.10 -36.92
N LYS A 602 -15.31 -5.37 -35.66
CA LYS A 602 -16.15 -6.16 -34.75
C LYS A 602 -16.66 -5.24 -33.65
N GLU A 603 -17.87 -5.52 -33.16
CA GLU A 603 -18.39 -4.81 -32.00
C GLU A 603 -17.57 -5.20 -30.76
N LEU A 604 -17.07 -4.18 -30.07
CA LEU A 604 -16.35 -4.34 -28.81
C LEU A 604 -17.35 -4.34 -27.65
N PRO A 605 -17.09 -5.10 -26.58
CA PRO A 605 -17.83 -4.94 -25.33
C PRO A 605 -17.74 -3.48 -24.88
N TYR A 606 -18.83 -2.91 -24.35
CA TYR A 606 -18.81 -1.56 -23.81
C TYR A 606 -18.12 -1.54 -22.44
N PHE A 607 -16.79 -1.61 -22.40
CA PHE A 607 -16.01 -1.70 -21.15
C PHE A 607 -15.38 -0.35 -20.75
N PHE A 608 -15.28 0.61 -21.67
CA PHE A 608 -14.64 1.90 -21.42
C PHE A 608 -15.24 3.02 -22.26
N LYS A 609 -15.32 4.21 -21.66
CA LYS A 609 -15.61 5.47 -22.33
C LYS A 609 -14.81 6.59 -21.63
N PRO A 610 -14.18 7.52 -22.38
CA PRO A 610 -13.53 8.67 -21.76
C PRO A 610 -14.49 9.46 -20.86
N PRO A 611 -14.05 9.89 -19.67
CA PRO A 611 -14.91 10.57 -18.72
C PRO A 611 -15.38 11.93 -19.26
N THR A 612 -16.65 12.25 -19.05
CA THR A 612 -17.25 13.53 -19.46
C THR A 612 -17.31 14.54 -18.31
N GLU A 613 -17.29 14.09 -17.06
CA GLU A 613 -17.27 14.96 -15.87
C GLU A 613 -15.99 15.80 -15.81
N HIS A 614 -16.12 17.11 -15.59
CA HIS A 614 -14.99 18.06 -15.63
C HIS A 614 -13.78 17.61 -14.77
N ASN A 615 -14.03 17.16 -13.54
CA ASN A 615 -12.96 16.76 -12.63
C ASN A 615 -12.25 15.47 -13.07
N LEU A 616 -13.00 14.45 -13.50
CA LEU A 616 -12.42 13.19 -13.98
C LEU A 616 -11.74 13.36 -15.34
N LYS A 617 -12.30 14.20 -16.21
CA LYS A 617 -11.71 14.56 -17.50
C LYS A 617 -10.36 15.24 -17.33
N LYS A 618 -10.21 16.17 -16.39
CA LYS A 618 -8.92 16.81 -16.09
C LYS A 618 -7.85 15.79 -15.68
N ILE A 619 -8.20 14.80 -14.86
CA ILE A 619 -7.28 13.73 -14.44
C ILE A 619 -6.90 12.84 -15.63
N TRP A 620 -7.89 12.49 -16.46
CA TRP A 620 -7.71 11.70 -17.69
C TRP A 620 -6.80 12.39 -18.70
N ASP A 621 -7.11 13.63 -19.08
CA ASP A 621 -6.36 14.41 -20.07
C ASP A 621 -4.90 14.61 -19.61
N ARG A 622 -4.71 14.89 -18.31
CA ARG A 622 -3.38 14.92 -17.70
C ARG A 622 -2.61 13.62 -17.90
N CYS A 623 -3.22 12.48 -17.58
CA CYS A 623 -2.58 11.17 -17.72
C CYS A 623 -2.24 10.85 -19.18
N LEU A 624 -3.16 11.13 -20.11
CA LEU A 624 -2.99 10.87 -21.53
C LEU A 624 -1.88 11.74 -22.14
N ASN A 625 -1.84 13.03 -21.82
CA ASN A 625 -0.83 13.96 -22.32
C ASN A 625 0.57 13.63 -21.78
N SER A 626 0.70 13.26 -20.50
CA SER A 626 1.97 12.78 -19.96
C SER A 626 2.41 11.45 -20.59
N CYS A 627 1.46 10.56 -20.91
CA CYS A 627 1.77 9.30 -21.60
C CYS A 627 2.34 9.58 -23.00
N GLU A 628 1.77 10.55 -23.71
CA GLU A 628 2.27 11.02 -25.01
C GLU A 628 3.69 11.58 -24.91
N ASP A 629 3.97 12.41 -23.92
CA ASP A 629 5.29 13.03 -23.72
C ASP A 629 6.39 11.98 -23.48
N TYR A 630 6.15 11.00 -22.59
CA TYR A 630 7.17 10.01 -22.23
C TYR A 630 7.30 8.83 -23.19
N PHE A 631 6.17 8.35 -23.75
CA PHE A 631 6.16 7.16 -24.61
C PHE A 631 5.92 7.48 -26.08
N GLY A 632 5.30 8.61 -26.43
CA GLY A 632 4.91 8.93 -27.79
C GLY A 632 3.64 8.20 -28.26
N ARG A 633 2.96 8.76 -29.27
CA ARG A 633 1.66 8.25 -29.77
C ARG A 633 1.71 6.86 -30.38
N ASP A 634 2.87 6.44 -30.91
CA ASP A 634 3.03 5.15 -31.55
C ASP A 634 3.31 4.01 -30.57
N SER A 635 3.59 4.33 -29.29
CA SER A 635 3.84 3.32 -28.25
C SER A 635 2.62 2.44 -27.96
N TYR A 636 2.87 1.24 -27.47
CA TYR A 636 1.79 0.34 -27.08
C TYR A 636 1.05 0.85 -25.84
N GLU A 637 1.78 1.49 -24.92
CA GLU A 637 1.27 2.11 -23.70
C GLU A 637 0.25 3.21 -24.01
N TYR A 638 0.58 4.15 -24.91
CA TYR A 638 -0.34 5.22 -25.31
C TYR A 638 -1.55 4.68 -26.07
N LYS A 639 -1.33 3.79 -27.04
CA LYS A 639 -2.42 3.20 -27.84
C LYS A 639 -3.41 2.43 -26.98
N LEU A 640 -2.92 1.58 -26.07
CA LEU A 640 -3.78 0.83 -25.16
C LEU A 640 -4.50 1.75 -24.17
N LEU A 641 -3.83 2.78 -23.66
CA LEU A 641 -4.48 3.78 -22.80
C LEU A 641 -5.64 4.44 -23.55
N ASN A 642 -5.47 4.81 -24.83
CA ASN A 642 -6.54 5.38 -25.65
C ASN A 642 -7.72 4.42 -25.86
N PHE A 643 -7.49 3.11 -25.86
CA PHE A 643 -8.54 2.08 -25.84
C PHE A 643 -9.16 1.84 -24.45
N GLY A 644 -8.68 2.50 -23.39
CA GLY A 644 -9.13 2.26 -22.02
C GLY A 644 -8.47 1.08 -21.34
N VAL A 645 -7.25 0.72 -21.74
CA VAL A 645 -6.45 -0.35 -21.13
C VAL A 645 -5.15 0.23 -20.60
N VAL A 646 -4.93 0.12 -19.28
CA VAL A 646 -3.66 0.55 -18.69
C VAL A 646 -2.63 -0.57 -18.84
N VAL A 647 -1.44 -0.24 -19.33
CA VAL A 647 -0.24 -1.09 -19.19
C VAL A 647 0.55 -0.57 -17.99
N HIS A 648 0.98 -1.42 -17.07
CA HIS A 648 1.79 -1.01 -15.92
C HIS A 648 2.93 -1.98 -15.62
N HIS A 649 4.15 -1.46 -15.47
CA HIS A 649 5.33 -2.26 -15.11
C HIS A 649 6.36 -1.45 -14.34
N GLY A 650 7.25 -2.10 -13.58
CA GLY A 650 8.25 -1.44 -12.74
C GLY A 650 9.21 -0.49 -13.48
N ASN A 651 9.33 -0.63 -14.81
CA ASN A 651 10.16 0.25 -15.63
C ASN A 651 9.44 1.54 -16.10
N MET A 652 8.22 1.83 -15.65
CA MET A 652 7.54 3.08 -16.05
C MET A 652 8.19 4.31 -15.39
N PRO A 653 8.19 5.47 -16.06
CA PRO A 653 8.55 6.74 -15.42
C PRO A 653 7.70 6.99 -14.17
N GLY A 654 8.29 7.60 -13.13
CA GLY A 654 7.62 7.77 -11.82
C GLY A 654 6.31 8.55 -11.90
N VAL A 655 6.25 9.60 -12.74
CA VAL A 655 5.01 10.35 -13.01
C VAL A 655 3.94 9.47 -13.63
N MET A 656 4.31 8.65 -14.61
CA MET A 656 3.36 7.78 -15.28
C MET A 656 2.81 6.72 -14.32
N ALA A 657 3.65 6.12 -13.48
CA ALA A 657 3.17 5.20 -12.44
C ALA A 657 2.12 5.86 -11.53
N ARG A 658 2.37 7.09 -11.05
CA ARG A 658 1.42 7.85 -10.21
C ARG A 658 0.10 8.15 -10.93
N LEU A 659 0.17 8.69 -12.14
CA LEU A 659 -1.03 9.07 -12.91
C LEU A 659 -1.88 7.86 -13.29
N LEU A 660 -1.24 6.75 -13.68
CA LEU A 660 -1.94 5.50 -14.00
C LEU A 660 -2.64 4.91 -12.78
N VAL A 661 -1.98 4.92 -11.60
CA VAL A 661 -2.61 4.49 -10.34
C VAL A 661 -3.83 5.36 -10.02
N GLU A 662 -3.72 6.69 -10.16
CA GLU A 662 -4.83 7.61 -9.89
C GLU A 662 -6.06 7.33 -10.76
N ILE A 663 -5.89 7.12 -12.08
CA ILE A 663 -7.03 6.81 -12.97
C ILE A 663 -7.66 5.43 -12.66
N ILE A 664 -6.88 4.47 -12.16
CA ILE A 664 -7.38 3.16 -11.71
C ILE A 664 -8.17 3.32 -10.40
N GLU A 665 -7.64 4.05 -9.42
CA GLU A 665 -8.31 4.29 -8.13
C GLU A 665 -9.66 4.98 -8.30
N LYS A 666 -9.68 6.00 -9.18
CA LYS A 666 -10.85 6.77 -9.57
C LYS A 666 -11.82 6.01 -10.48
N ARG A 667 -11.49 4.77 -10.87
CA ARG A 667 -12.28 3.91 -11.75
C ARG A 667 -12.62 4.57 -13.09
N ILE A 668 -11.69 5.36 -13.63
CA ILE A 668 -11.78 5.87 -14.99
C ILE A 668 -11.48 4.73 -15.98
N VAL A 669 -10.52 3.88 -15.63
CA VAL A 669 -10.17 2.67 -16.39
C VAL A 669 -10.43 1.42 -15.56
N HIS A 670 -10.90 0.36 -16.23
CA HIS A 670 -11.32 -0.90 -15.62
C HIS A 670 -10.46 -2.10 -16.01
N VAL A 671 -9.66 -2.02 -17.08
CA VAL A 671 -8.79 -3.12 -17.53
C VAL A 671 -7.33 -2.71 -17.37
N VAL A 672 -6.58 -3.51 -16.63
CA VAL A 672 -5.17 -3.27 -16.35
C VAL A 672 -4.34 -4.49 -16.74
N LEU A 673 -3.28 -4.26 -17.51
CA LEU A 673 -2.26 -5.22 -17.90
C LEU A 673 -1.00 -4.90 -17.09
N ALA A 674 -0.61 -5.74 -16.12
CA ALA A 674 0.53 -5.40 -15.27
C ALA A 674 1.46 -6.55 -14.92
N THR A 675 2.73 -6.22 -14.65
CA THR A 675 3.70 -7.15 -14.07
C THR A 675 3.58 -7.29 -12.55
N SER A 676 4.25 -8.28 -11.97
CA SER A 676 4.23 -8.52 -10.52
C SER A 676 4.62 -7.30 -9.66
N THR A 677 5.35 -6.34 -10.22
CA THR A 677 5.70 -5.07 -9.56
C THR A 677 4.49 -4.22 -9.16
N LEU A 678 3.37 -4.26 -9.91
CA LEU A 678 2.12 -3.63 -9.45
C LEU A 678 1.47 -4.49 -8.36
N SER A 679 1.59 -5.82 -8.46
CA SER A 679 1.09 -6.77 -7.45
C SER A 679 2.00 -6.94 -6.24
N GLU A 680 3.09 -6.20 -6.11
CA GLU A 680 3.98 -6.19 -4.94
C GLU A 680 4.00 -4.80 -4.30
N GLY A 681 3.95 -3.72 -5.09
CA GLY A 681 4.17 -2.36 -4.62
C GLY A 681 2.99 -1.39 -4.69
N VAL A 682 1.78 -1.81 -5.11
CA VAL A 682 0.58 -0.94 -5.06
C VAL A 682 -0.64 -1.68 -4.49
N ASN A 683 -1.27 -1.18 -3.43
CA ASN A 683 -2.50 -1.74 -2.86
C ASN A 683 -3.75 -1.35 -3.66
N LEU A 684 -3.76 -1.69 -4.96
CA LEU A 684 -4.94 -1.62 -5.83
C LEU A 684 -5.62 -2.99 -5.88
N PRO A 685 -6.67 -3.22 -5.08
CA PRO A 685 -7.41 -4.45 -5.21
C PRO A 685 -8.31 -4.43 -6.46
N PHE A 686 -8.20 -5.47 -7.27
CA PHE A 686 -9.04 -5.70 -8.45
C PHE A 686 -10.16 -6.65 -8.10
N GLU A 687 -11.32 -6.51 -8.73
CA GLU A 687 -12.42 -7.45 -8.52
C GLU A 687 -12.10 -8.82 -9.11
N THR A 688 -11.51 -8.82 -10.31
CA THR A 688 -11.03 -10.04 -10.97
C THR A 688 -9.56 -9.91 -11.33
N VAL A 689 -8.77 -10.91 -10.98
CA VAL A 689 -7.39 -11.11 -11.42
C VAL A 689 -7.37 -12.30 -12.35
N ILE A 690 -6.95 -12.10 -13.60
CA ILE A 690 -6.73 -13.16 -14.58
C ILE A 690 -5.23 -13.46 -14.62
N ILE A 691 -4.87 -14.70 -14.34
CA ILE A 691 -3.49 -15.19 -14.38
C ILE A 691 -3.33 -15.97 -15.69
N PRO A 692 -2.58 -15.47 -16.68
CA PRO A 692 -2.45 -16.11 -17.98
C PRO A 692 -1.79 -17.49 -17.90
N THR A 693 -0.88 -17.71 -16.96
CA THR A 693 -0.17 -19.00 -16.81
C THR A 693 0.40 -19.12 -15.41
N VAL A 694 0.58 -20.36 -14.94
CA VAL A 694 1.23 -20.70 -13.67
C VAL A 694 2.71 -21.08 -13.83
N MET A 695 3.27 -20.82 -15.02
CA MET A 695 4.65 -21.15 -15.37
C MET A 695 5.53 -19.90 -15.45
N ARG A 696 6.76 -20.01 -14.97
CA ARG A 696 7.87 -19.07 -15.16
C ARG A 696 8.97 -19.75 -15.96
N GLY A 697 8.97 -19.52 -17.28
CA GLY A 697 9.88 -20.24 -18.18
C GLY A 697 9.49 -21.71 -18.23
N GLN A 698 10.34 -22.59 -17.69
CA GLN A 698 10.07 -24.03 -17.59
C GLN A 698 9.56 -24.45 -16.20
N ASP A 699 9.68 -23.59 -15.19
CA ASP A 699 9.32 -23.90 -13.80
C ASP A 699 7.89 -23.46 -13.48
N ALA A 700 7.25 -24.14 -12.51
CA ALA A 700 5.98 -23.68 -11.96
C ALA A 700 6.19 -22.59 -10.91
N PHE A 701 5.18 -21.77 -10.64
CA PHE A 701 5.22 -20.82 -9.53
C PHE A 701 5.42 -21.53 -8.18
N SER A 702 6.11 -20.86 -7.26
CA SER A 702 6.08 -21.26 -5.85
C SER A 702 4.70 -20.94 -5.24
N ILE A 703 4.37 -21.61 -4.13
CA ILE A 703 3.13 -21.33 -3.39
C ILE A 703 3.07 -19.87 -2.96
N SER A 704 4.19 -19.31 -2.48
CA SER A 704 4.28 -17.91 -2.04
C SER A 704 4.03 -16.93 -3.19
N GLU A 705 4.65 -17.15 -4.36
CA GLU A 705 4.40 -16.34 -5.55
C GLU A 705 2.93 -16.40 -5.97
N PHE A 706 2.34 -17.60 -5.98
CA PHE A 706 0.94 -17.77 -6.33
C PHE A 706 0.00 -17.09 -5.31
N LYS A 707 0.24 -17.25 -4.00
CA LYS A 707 -0.49 -16.57 -2.91
C LYS A 707 -0.47 -15.05 -3.06
N ASN A 708 0.68 -14.48 -3.44
CA ASN A 708 0.83 -13.04 -3.67
C ASN A 708 -0.01 -12.55 -4.86
N LEU A 709 -0.05 -13.33 -5.95
CA LEU A 709 -0.87 -13.01 -7.13
C LEU A 709 -2.38 -13.06 -6.81
N VAL A 710 -2.85 -14.15 -6.20
CA VAL A 710 -4.28 -14.33 -5.89
C VAL A 710 -4.74 -13.38 -4.77
N GLY A 711 -3.83 -12.93 -3.90
CA GLY A 711 -4.09 -11.98 -2.82
C GLY A 711 -4.50 -10.57 -3.28
N ARG A 712 -4.35 -10.25 -4.58
CA ARG A 712 -4.76 -8.96 -5.18
C ARG A 712 -6.21 -8.91 -5.62
N ALA A 713 -6.89 -10.06 -5.61
CA ALA A 713 -8.31 -10.12 -5.91
C ALA A 713 -9.15 -9.74 -4.67
N GLY A 714 -10.11 -8.85 -4.86
CA GLY A 714 -11.09 -8.42 -3.86
C GLY A 714 -10.81 -7.03 -3.33
N ARG A 715 -11.68 -6.06 -3.66
CA ARG A 715 -11.61 -4.68 -3.17
C ARG A 715 -12.50 -4.50 -1.94
N PRO A 716 -11.93 -4.20 -0.76
CA PRO A 716 -12.70 -4.00 0.46
C PRO A 716 -13.86 -3.01 0.24
N GLY A 717 -15.08 -3.45 0.54
CA GLY A 717 -16.27 -2.62 0.48
C GLY A 717 -16.88 -2.38 -0.90
N VAL A 718 -16.32 -2.96 -1.97
CA VAL A 718 -16.85 -2.81 -3.34
C VAL A 718 -17.66 -4.01 -3.79
N GLY A 719 -17.24 -5.20 -3.36
CA GLY A 719 -17.93 -6.47 -3.52
C GLY A 719 -17.63 -7.38 -2.34
N THR A 720 -18.37 -8.48 -2.24
CA THR A 720 -18.20 -9.47 -1.16
C THR A 720 -17.11 -10.51 -1.46
N GLU A 721 -16.71 -10.61 -2.73
CA GLU A 721 -15.76 -11.61 -3.23
C GLU A 721 -14.78 -11.00 -4.25
N GLY A 722 -13.55 -11.50 -4.26
CA GLY A 722 -12.53 -11.24 -5.27
C GLY A 722 -12.18 -12.53 -6.00
N LYS A 723 -12.10 -12.49 -7.34
CA LYS A 723 -11.89 -13.67 -8.18
C LYS A 723 -10.47 -13.71 -8.71
N SER A 724 -9.78 -14.83 -8.51
CA SER A 724 -8.51 -15.14 -9.16
C SER A 724 -8.72 -16.30 -10.12
N LEU A 725 -8.61 -16.03 -11.42
CA LEU A 725 -8.91 -16.99 -12.48
C LEU A 725 -7.63 -17.31 -13.26
N VAL A 726 -7.19 -18.57 -13.22
CA VAL A 726 -6.11 -19.05 -14.08
C VAL A 726 -6.69 -19.41 -15.44
N LEU A 727 -6.14 -18.84 -16.51
CA LEU A 727 -6.59 -19.13 -17.88
C LEU A 727 -6.03 -20.48 -18.34
N LEU A 728 -6.90 -21.40 -18.74
CA LEU A 728 -6.55 -22.75 -19.19
C LEU A 728 -7.28 -23.11 -20.50
N GLU A 729 -6.67 -23.96 -21.33
CA GLU A 729 -7.40 -24.57 -22.45
C GLU A 729 -8.31 -25.68 -21.91
N ASN A 730 -9.62 -25.62 -22.21
CA ASN A 730 -10.62 -26.57 -21.68
C ASN A 730 -10.21 -28.03 -21.98
N LYS A 731 -9.93 -28.30 -23.27
CA LYS A 731 -9.38 -29.56 -23.77
C LYS A 731 -7.93 -29.32 -24.22
N PRO A 732 -6.92 -29.69 -23.41
CA PRO A 732 -5.53 -29.49 -23.76
C PRO A 732 -5.20 -30.09 -25.12
N SER A 733 -4.70 -29.25 -26.03
CA SER A 733 -4.41 -29.66 -27.40
C SER A 733 -2.99 -30.15 -27.63
N ASP A 734 -2.09 -29.93 -26.67
CA ASP A 734 -0.70 -30.41 -26.68
C ASP A 734 -0.18 -30.63 -25.25
N TRP A 735 1.03 -31.21 -25.14
CA TRP A 735 1.69 -31.47 -23.86
C TRP A 735 1.88 -30.20 -23.02
N GLY A 736 2.16 -29.05 -23.65
CA GLY A 736 2.35 -27.79 -22.94
C GLY A 736 1.07 -27.31 -22.25
N ALA A 737 -0.08 -27.43 -22.94
CA ALA A 737 -1.38 -27.14 -22.35
C ALA A 737 -1.73 -28.12 -21.20
N SER A 738 -1.40 -29.41 -21.36
CA SER A 738 -1.60 -30.42 -20.30
C SER A 738 -0.75 -30.13 -19.07
N ASN A 739 0.55 -29.83 -19.27
CA ASN A 739 1.48 -29.52 -18.18
C ASN A 739 1.05 -28.28 -17.38
N VAL A 740 0.61 -27.20 -18.05
CA VAL A 740 0.10 -26.00 -17.35
C VAL A 740 -1.13 -26.33 -16.49
N LYS A 741 -2.04 -27.16 -16.99
CA LYS A 741 -3.25 -27.59 -16.27
C LYS A 741 -2.89 -28.49 -15.07
N GLU A 742 -1.93 -29.40 -15.22
CA GLU A 742 -1.39 -30.22 -14.12
C GLU A 742 -0.76 -29.36 -13.02
N LYS A 743 0.14 -28.42 -13.38
CA LYS A 743 0.78 -27.51 -12.42
C LYS A 743 -0.19 -26.59 -11.70
N TYR A 744 -1.30 -26.23 -12.33
CA TYR A 744 -2.38 -25.53 -11.65
C TYR A 744 -2.98 -26.40 -10.52
N PHE A 745 -3.30 -27.67 -10.80
CA PHE A 745 -3.84 -28.56 -9.78
C PHE A 745 -2.84 -28.90 -8.67
N ASP A 746 -1.55 -29.01 -8.98
CA ASP A 746 -0.48 -29.13 -7.97
C ASP A 746 -0.53 -27.95 -6.99
N LEU A 747 -0.64 -26.71 -7.50
CA LEU A 747 -0.75 -25.50 -6.68
C LEU A 747 -2.03 -25.49 -5.83
N ILE A 748 -3.17 -25.87 -6.40
CA ILE A 748 -4.44 -25.96 -5.66
C ILE A 748 -4.35 -26.98 -4.53
N ASN A 749 -3.76 -28.16 -4.78
CA ASN A 749 -3.56 -29.18 -3.77
C ASN A 749 -2.60 -28.71 -2.66
N LEU A 750 -1.51 -28.02 -3.03
CA LEU A 750 -0.59 -27.44 -2.05
C LEU A 750 -1.27 -26.37 -1.17
N LEU A 751 -2.14 -25.53 -1.74
CA LEU A 751 -2.95 -24.57 -0.98
C LEU A 751 -3.94 -25.25 -0.03
N LYS A 752 -4.50 -26.41 -0.41
CA LYS A 752 -5.38 -27.21 0.47
C LYS A 752 -4.61 -27.82 1.65
N VAL A 753 -3.33 -28.16 1.46
CA VAL A 753 -2.49 -28.83 2.48
C VAL A 753 -1.81 -27.82 3.43
N THR A 754 -1.52 -26.59 2.98
CA THR A 754 -0.82 -25.56 3.79
C THR A 754 -1.63 -25.00 4.96
N THR A 755 -2.87 -25.46 5.19
CA THR A 755 -3.57 -25.29 6.47
C THR A 755 -3.01 -26.16 7.60
N LYS A 756 -2.13 -27.13 7.29
CA LYS A 756 -1.30 -27.83 8.29
C LYS A 756 0.12 -27.28 8.20
N GLU A 757 0.52 -26.51 9.21
CA GLU A 757 1.87 -25.98 9.39
C GLU A 757 2.93 -27.07 9.14
N LYS A 758 3.67 -26.95 8.03
CA LYS A 758 4.99 -27.60 7.91
C LYS A 758 6.01 -26.63 8.49
N ASP A 759 6.92 -27.15 9.31
CA ASP A 759 8.12 -26.49 9.85
C ASP A 759 9.04 -25.96 8.73
N ILE A 760 8.66 -24.86 8.08
CA ILE A 760 9.56 -24.09 7.21
C ILE A 760 10.34 -23.16 8.14
N ARG A 761 11.59 -23.52 8.44
CA ARG A 761 12.48 -22.67 9.23
C ARG A 761 12.91 -21.44 8.42
N PRO A 762 12.80 -20.22 8.97
CA PRO A 762 13.28 -19.03 8.29
C PRO A 762 14.80 -19.06 8.12
N LYS A 763 15.32 -18.31 7.15
CA LYS A 763 16.76 -18.11 6.91
C LYS A 763 17.11 -16.63 6.95
N SER A 764 18.20 -16.28 7.64
CA SER A 764 18.76 -14.92 7.67
C SER A 764 19.80 -14.75 6.56
N PRO A 765 19.74 -13.67 5.75
CA PRO A 765 20.77 -13.33 4.77
C PRO A 765 22.19 -13.24 5.35
N LEU A 766 22.38 -12.58 6.49
CA LEU A 766 23.69 -12.47 7.14
C LEU A 766 24.19 -13.84 7.62
N GLY A 767 23.30 -14.64 8.20
CA GLY A 767 23.63 -16.01 8.61
C GLY A 767 24.04 -16.89 7.42
N GLU A 768 23.33 -16.80 6.29
CA GLU A 768 23.65 -17.58 5.09
C GLU A 768 24.93 -17.07 4.40
N LEU A 769 25.22 -15.76 4.43
CA LEU A 769 26.50 -15.19 3.96
C LEU A 769 27.69 -15.78 4.72
N LEU A 770 27.61 -15.81 6.06
CA LEU A 770 28.67 -16.36 6.91
C LEU A 770 28.83 -17.88 6.74
N LYS A 771 27.74 -18.63 6.59
CA LYS A 771 27.80 -20.07 6.26
C LYS A 771 28.48 -20.31 4.91
N HIS A 772 28.11 -19.54 3.89
CA HIS A 772 28.75 -19.63 2.57
C HIS A 772 30.22 -19.21 2.61
N LEU A 773 30.62 -18.30 3.49
CA LEU A 773 32.02 -17.96 3.70
C LEU A 773 32.80 -19.16 4.26
N ILE A 774 32.25 -19.85 5.25
CA ILE A 774 32.83 -21.08 5.82
C ILE A 774 32.93 -22.17 4.75
N GLU A 775 31.85 -22.43 4.00
CA GLU A 775 31.84 -23.42 2.91
C GLU A 775 32.90 -23.13 1.85
N GLY A 776 33.02 -21.86 1.44
CA GLY A 776 34.06 -21.45 0.49
C GLY A 776 35.48 -21.60 1.01
N TRP A 777 35.70 -21.36 2.31
CA TRP A 777 36.99 -21.60 2.91
C TRP A 777 37.32 -23.09 2.96
N ILE A 778 36.37 -23.95 3.32
CA ILE A 778 36.54 -25.42 3.33
C ILE A 778 36.91 -25.91 1.92
N GLU A 779 36.23 -25.41 0.88
CA GLU A 779 36.54 -25.72 -0.52
C GLU A 779 37.97 -25.30 -0.95
N LEU A 780 38.55 -24.30 -0.28
CA LEU A 780 39.89 -23.77 -0.60
C LEU A 780 41.00 -24.39 0.23
N SER A 781 40.73 -24.67 1.50
CA SER A 781 41.72 -25.15 2.47
C SER A 781 41.75 -26.67 2.57
N ASP A 782 40.72 -27.37 2.07
CA ASP A 782 40.41 -28.79 2.33
C ASP A 782 40.35 -29.13 3.84
N SER A 783 40.24 -28.11 4.71
CA SER A 783 40.19 -28.25 6.17
C SER A 783 38.79 -27.93 6.70
N THR A 784 38.41 -28.62 7.77
CA THR A 784 37.16 -28.38 8.52
C THR A 784 37.44 -27.85 9.94
N SER A 785 38.67 -27.42 10.21
CA SER A 785 39.09 -26.91 11.53
C SER A 785 38.55 -25.50 11.77
N GLU A 786 37.68 -25.33 12.78
CA GLU A 786 37.15 -24.01 13.17
C GLU A 786 38.28 -23.03 13.52
N ASN A 787 39.33 -23.50 14.18
CA ASN A 787 40.45 -22.63 14.58
C ASN A 787 41.25 -22.13 13.37
N GLU A 788 41.52 -23.00 12.39
CA GLU A 788 42.24 -22.60 11.16
C GLU A 788 41.41 -21.62 10.32
N PHE A 789 40.09 -21.81 10.30
CA PHE A 789 39.18 -20.86 9.66
C PHE A 789 39.19 -19.50 10.34
N LEU A 790 39.09 -19.46 11.67
CA LEU A 790 39.11 -18.21 12.43
C LEU A 790 40.44 -17.47 12.29
N GLU A 791 41.57 -18.19 12.26
CA GLU A 791 42.89 -17.62 11.99
C GLU A 791 42.98 -17.04 10.56
N TRP A 792 42.51 -17.79 9.56
CA TRP A 792 42.40 -17.29 8.19
C TRP A 792 41.53 -16.02 8.11
N LEU A 793 40.39 -16.01 8.80
CA LEU A 793 39.47 -14.88 8.84
C LEU A 793 40.11 -13.63 9.46
N GLU A 794 41.01 -13.79 10.42
CA GLU A 794 41.71 -12.67 11.08
C GLU A 794 42.75 -12.01 10.17
N TYR A 795 43.55 -12.80 9.45
CA TYR A 795 44.72 -12.29 8.72
C TYR A 795 44.50 -12.08 7.22
N SER A 796 43.47 -12.68 6.63
CA SER A 796 43.25 -12.61 5.18
C SER A 796 42.83 -11.23 4.71
N ARG A 797 43.54 -10.70 3.70
CA ARG A 797 43.19 -9.45 3.02
C ARG A 797 42.44 -9.76 1.72
N PRO A 798 41.37 -9.02 1.37
CA PRO A 798 40.76 -9.15 0.05
C PRO A 798 41.81 -8.87 -1.06
N LEU A 799 41.94 -9.74 -2.07
CA LEU A 799 42.93 -9.58 -3.15
C LEU A 799 42.84 -8.22 -3.87
N SER A 800 44.01 -7.64 -4.16
CA SER A 800 44.13 -6.47 -5.02
C SER A 800 44.04 -6.84 -6.50
N LEU A 801 43.01 -6.29 -7.16
CA LEU A 801 42.67 -6.11 -8.59
C LEU A 801 43.23 -6.95 -9.76
N ASN A 802 44.26 -7.79 -9.63
CA ASN A 802 44.94 -8.38 -10.79
C ASN A 802 45.02 -9.92 -10.82
N GLU A 803 44.23 -10.65 -10.04
CA GLU A 803 44.19 -12.12 -10.14
C GLU A 803 42.76 -12.67 -10.18
N SER A 804 42.58 -13.72 -10.98
CA SER A 804 41.34 -14.45 -11.21
C SER A 804 40.66 -14.85 -9.89
N GLY A 805 39.39 -14.45 -9.76
CA GLY A 805 38.62 -14.45 -8.52
C GLY A 805 38.48 -15.81 -7.84
N ILE A 806 38.81 -15.83 -6.56
CA ILE A 806 38.50 -16.91 -5.63
C ILE A 806 37.16 -16.59 -4.93
N PRO A 807 36.16 -17.50 -4.90
CA PRO A 807 34.83 -17.22 -4.37
C PRO A 807 34.76 -16.80 -2.89
N ALA A 808 35.69 -17.22 -2.04
CA ALA A 808 35.69 -16.87 -0.61
C ALA A 808 36.14 -15.42 -0.34
N GLU A 809 37.01 -14.85 -1.17
CA GLU A 809 37.52 -13.50 -0.97
C GLU A 809 36.53 -12.40 -1.39
N GLU A 810 35.71 -12.67 -2.40
CA GLU A 810 34.60 -11.76 -2.75
C GLU A 810 33.54 -11.72 -1.64
N ARG A 811 33.37 -12.83 -0.91
CA ARG A 811 32.48 -12.90 0.27
C ARG A 811 33.05 -12.08 1.43
N LEU A 812 34.37 -12.06 1.62
CA LEU A 812 35.05 -11.21 2.61
C LEU A 812 34.86 -9.71 2.32
N ASP A 813 34.94 -9.27 1.05
CA ASP A 813 34.72 -7.86 0.67
C ASP A 813 33.31 -7.37 1.07
N THR A 814 32.29 -8.23 0.92
CA THR A 814 30.94 -7.93 1.41
C THR A 814 30.89 -7.85 2.93
N LEU A 815 31.45 -8.84 3.65
CA LEU A 815 31.47 -8.83 5.12
C LEU A 815 32.21 -7.61 5.68
N ASP A 816 33.34 -7.23 5.07
CA ASP A 816 34.12 -6.06 5.45
C ASP A 816 33.32 -4.77 5.26
N GLY A 817 32.56 -4.62 4.17
CA GLY A 817 31.66 -3.48 3.98
C GLY A 817 30.57 -3.37 5.06
N ILE A 818 30.04 -4.51 5.52
CA ILE A 818 29.05 -4.58 6.60
C ILE A 818 29.68 -4.13 7.92
N LEU A 819 30.84 -4.70 8.26
CA LEU A 819 31.52 -4.42 9.52
C LEU A 819 32.06 -2.99 9.57
N LEU A 820 32.62 -2.48 8.46
CA LEU A 820 33.05 -1.08 8.35
C LEU A 820 31.91 -0.11 8.67
N SER A 821 30.69 -0.43 8.24
CA SER A 821 29.53 0.41 8.53
C SER A 821 29.26 0.53 10.02
N THR A 822 29.30 -0.58 10.75
CA THR A 822 29.11 -0.62 12.20
C THR A 822 30.29 0.00 12.95
N ILE A 823 31.53 -0.25 12.50
CA ILE A 823 32.76 0.24 13.14
C ILE A 823 32.89 1.76 13.00
N VAL A 824 32.70 2.31 11.81
CA VAL A 824 32.85 3.76 11.57
C VAL A 824 31.77 4.56 12.34
N GLU A 825 30.54 4.06 12.42
CA GLU A 825 29.48 4.69 13.22
C GLU A 825 29.81 4.65 14.72
N TYR A 826 30.42 3.56 15.21
CA TYR A 826 30.91 3.47 16.58
C TYR A 826 32.03 4.47 16.87
N GLU A 827 33.00 4.61 15.96
CA GLU A 827 34.07 5.62 16.05
C GLU A 827 33.53 7.04 16.12
N GLN A 828 32.54 7.37 15.29
CA GLN A 828 31.89 8.70 15.26
C GLN A 828 31.13 9.05 16.55
N THR A 829 30.66 8.05 17.30
CA THR A 829 29.86 8.27 18.51
C THR A 829 30.72 8.48 19.76
N LYS A 830 31.96 7.96 19.78
CA LYS A 830 32.85 7.97 20.96
C LYS A 830 34.03 8.95 20.86
N ASP A 831 34.14 9.73 19.79
CA ASP A 831 35.28 10.62 19.45
C ASP A 831 36.66 9.93 19.39
N SER A 832 36.77 8.64 19.74
CA SER A 832 37.95 7.80 19.60
C SER A 832 37.58 6.32 19.67
N LEU A 833 38.42 5.48 19.04
CA LEU A 833 38.27 4.03 19.10
C LEU A 833 38.79 3.53 20.46
N GLY A 834 37.93 2.86 21.22
CA GLY A 834 38.34 2.18 22.45
C GLY A 834 39.31 1.02 22.20
N SER A 835 39.62 0.22 23.22
CA SER A 835 40.43 -0.99 23.04
C SER A 835 39.76 -2.00 22.08
N ARG A 836 40.54 -2.90 21.44
CA ARG A 836 39.98 -4.00 20.62
C ARG A 836 38.87 -4.76 21.35
N ALA A 837 39.07 -5.02 22.65
CA ALA A 837 38.09 -5.69 23.49
C ALA A 837 36.76 -4.93 23.59
N GLU A 838 36.79 -3.60 23.68
CA GLU A 838 35.56 -2.78 23.68
C GLU A 838 34.84 -2.82 22.34
N LEU A 839 35.58 -2.80 21.22
CA LEU A 839 34.99 -2.92 19.90
C LEU A 839 34.34 -4.28 19.69
N GLU A 840 35.03 -5.36 20.05
CA GLU A 840 34.49 -6.72 19.94
C GLU A 840 33.24 -6.91 20.81
N GLU A 841 33.20 -6.32 22.01
CA GLU A 841 32.00 -6.35 22.85
C GLU A 841 30.84 -5.54 22.24
N TYR A 842 31.12 -4.39 21.62
CA TYR A 842 30.12 -3.65 20.87
C TYR A 842 29.58 -4.43 19.67
N LEU A 843 30.46 -5.10 18.91
CA LEU A 843 30.07 -5.95 17.79
C LEU A 843 29.29 -7.18 18.25
N ARG A 844 29.63 -7.77 19.40
CA ARG A 844 28.87 -8.86 20.03
C ARG A 844 27.45 -8.40 20.39
N LYS A 845 27.32 -7.22 21.01
CA LYS A 845 26.03 -6.61 21.30
C LYS A 845 25.22 -6.36 20.02
N THR A 846 25.87 -5.84 18.98
CA THR A 846 25.23 -5.61 17.67
C THR A 846 24.80 -6.92 17.00
N TRP A 847 25.58 -8.00 17.12
CA TRP A 847 25.17 -9.32 16.65
C TRP A 847 23.94 -9.83 17.40
N SER A 848 23.88 -9.63 18.72
CA SER A 848 22.76 -10.13 19.55
C SER A 848 21.39 -9.54 19.17
N SER A 849 21.36 -8.34 18.58
CA SER A 849 20.15 -7.69 18.06
C SER A 849 19.85 -8.00 16.58
N SER A 850 20.67 -8.80 15.91
CA SER A 850 20.50 -9.13 14.49
C SER A 850 19.42 -10.17 14.25
N TYR A 851 18.78 -10.13 13.07
CA TYR A 851 17.83 -11.17 12.65
C TYR A 851 18.51 -12.55 12.59
N ALA A 852 19.78 -12.61 12.17
CA ALA A 852 20.63 -13.80 12.18
C ALA A 852 20.67 -14.50 13.54
N ASN A 853 20.80 -13.75 14.63
CA ASN A 853 20.82 -14.29 15.98
C ASN A 853 19.48 -14.97 16.33
N PHE A 854 18.35 -14.30 16.07
CA PHE A 854 17.02 -14.83 16.38
C PHE A 854 16.66 -16.05 15.53
N VAL A 855 17.04 -16.07 14.24
CA VAL A 855 16.80 -17.22 13.35
C VAL A 855 17.66 -18.43 13.71
N ASN A 856 18.92 -18.21 14.11
CA ASN A 856 19.85 -19.29 14.42
C ASN A 856 19.90 -19.66 15.91
N ALA A 857 18.99 -19.14 16.75
CA ALA A 857 18.96 -19.37 18.21
C ALA A 857 18.96 -20.87 18.60
N HIS A 858 18.45 -21.74 17.73
CA HIS A 858 18.37 -23.19 17.94
C HIS A 858 19.42 -24.00 17.14
N ASN A 859 20.36 -23.35 16.45
CA ASN A 859 21.39 -24.01 15.65
C ASN A 859 22.70 -24.13 16.44
N GLU A 860 23.32 -25.31 16.43
CA GLU A 860 24.59 -25.59 17.12
C GLU A 860 25.75 -24.68 16.62
N GLY A 861 25.70 -24.22 15.37
CA GLY A 861 26.70 -23.34 14.76
C GLY A 861 26.59 -21.84 15.09
N LEU A 862 25.62 -21.40 15.89
CA LEU A 862 25.40 -19.96 16.19
C LEU A 862 26.65 -19.29 16.79
N LYS A 863 27.33 -19.98 17.73
CA LYS A 863 28.52 -19.44 18.39
C LYS A 863 29.66 -19.18 17.41
N THR A 864 29.83 -20.04 16.40
CA THR A 864 30.84 -19.86 15.36
C THR A 864 30.50 -18.64 14.51
N LEU A 865 29.24 -18.46 14.10
CA LEU A 865 28.81 -17.29 13.32
C LEU A 865 28.99 -15.97 14.09
N GLU A 866 28.66 -15.95 15.39
CA GLU A 866 28.91 -14.80 16.27
C GLU A 866 30.40 -14.46 16.33
N LYS A 867 31.27 -15.48 16.54
CA LYS A 867 32.73 -15.32 16.53
C LYS A 867 33.25 -14.74 15.23
N CYS A 868 32.76 -15.22 14.09
CA CYS A 868 33.15 -14.70 12.78
C CYS A 868 32.93 -13.19 12.70
N PHE A 869 31.78 -12.74 13.19
CA PHE A 869 31.36 -11.35 13.08
C PHE A 869 32.26 -10.41 13.89
N TYR A 870 32.46 -10.66 15.19
CA TYR A 870 33.25 -9.75 16.02
C TYR A 870 34.76 -9.88 15.77
N LEU A 871 35.28 -11.09 15.48
CA LEU A 871 36.71 -11.34 15.29
C LEU A 871 37.21 -10.68 14.00
N ARG A 872 36.46 -10.83 12.90
CA ARG A 872 36.75 -10.10 11.65
C ARG A 872 36.68 -8.58 11.85
N GLY A 873 35.75 -8.10 12.67
CA GLY A 873 35.62 -6.68 12.98
C GLY A 873 36.83 -6.11 13.75
N GLY A 874 37.39 -6.86 14.69
CA GLY A 874 38.65 -6.51 15.35
C GLY A 874 39.83 -6.44 14.37
N ALA A 875 39.95 -7.44 13.48
CA ALA A 875 40.97 -7.49 12.44
C ALA A 875 40.92 -6.29 11.47
N ILE A 876 39.71 -5.80 11.15
CA ILE A 876 39.51 -4.63 10.30
C ILE A 876 40.25 -3.41 10.84
N VAL A 877 40.20 -3.21 12.16
CA VAL A 877 40.82 -2.06 12.83
C VAL A 877 42.32 -2.27 13.07
N GLU A 878 42.77 -3.49 13.37
CA GLU A 878 44.17 -3.71 13.73
C GLU A 878 45.10 -3.90 12.52
N HIS A 879 44.67 -4.64 11.49
CA HIS A 879 45.59 -5.16 10.48
C HIS A 879 45.13 -4.99 9.02
N ILE A 880 43.83 -4.85 8.76
CA ILE A 880 43.29 -4.76 7.39
C ILE A 880 43.18 -3.30 6.95
N TYR A 881 42.48 -2.45 7.72
CA TYR A 881 42.30 -1.02 7.45
C TYR A 881 42.63 -0.20 8.71
N PRO A 882 43.91 -0.10 9.14
CA PRO A 882 44.25 0.49 10.44
C PRO A 882 44.04 2.00 10.54
N ASP A 883 44.07 2.72 9.41
CA ASP A 883 43.81 4.17 9.38
C ASP A 883 42.30 4.47 9.45
N SER A 884 41.89 5.20 10.49
CA SER A 884 40.49 5.61 10.71
C SER A 884 39.98 6.55 9.62
N SER A 885 40.81 7.47 9.12
CA SER A 885 40.41 8.37 8.04
C SER A 885 40.16 7.61 6.75
N TYR A 886 41.00 6.62 6.44
CA TYR A 886 40.78 5.73 5.31
C TYR A 886 39.52 4.85 5.48
N ARG A 887 39.28 4.26 6.66
CA ARG A 887 38.03 3.51 6.93
C ARG A 887 36.79 4.38 6.73
N ARG A 888 36.82 5.62 7.21
CA ARG A 888 35.75 6.59 7.03
C ARG A 888 35.49 6.89 5.56
N GLN A 889 36.54 7.13 4.77
CA GLN A 889 36.40 7.33 3.32
C GLN A 889 35.77 6.11 2.63
N LEU A 890 36.23 4.89 2.95
CA LEU A 890 35.63 3.66 2.42
C LEU A 890 34.14 3.58 2.75
N TYR A 891 33.77 3.82 4.01
CA TYR A 891 32.38 3.84 4.47
C TYR A 891 31.54 4.87 3.70
N ARG A 892 32.03 6.11 3.56
CA ARG A 892 31.31 7.22 2.90
C ARG A 892 30.95 6.92 1.46
N THR A 893 31.79 6.22 0.71
CA THR A 893 31.49 5.90 -0.70
C THR A 893 30.28 4.98 -0.89
N SER A 894 29.78 4.28 0.13
CA SER A 894 28.69 3.29 0.00
C SER A 894 29.01 2.18 -1.01
N LEU A 895 30.29 1.87 -1.19
CA LEU A 895 30.78 0.83 -2.10
C LEU A 895 31.49 -0.26 -1.30
N PRO A 896 31.48 -1.51 -1.77
CA PRO A 896 32.39 -2.52 -1.25
C PRO A 896 33.84 -2.00 -1.27
N PRO A 897 34.67 -2.31 -0.26
CA PRO A 897 36.02 -1.76 -0.11
C PRO A 897 36.87 -1.79 -1.38
N ARG A 898 36.77 -2.88 -2.16
CA ARG A 898 37.45 -3.01 -3.47
C ARG A 898 37.13 -1.86 -4.44
N TYR A 899 35.86 -1.50 -4.57
CA TYR A 899 35.41 -0.44 -5.50
C TYR A 899 35.56 0.95 -4.90
N ALA A 900 35.39 1.09 -3.58
CA ALA A 900 35.66 2.32 -2.86
C ALA A 900 37.11 2.79 -3.06
N LYS A 901 38.08 1.86 -2.97
CA LYS A 901 39.50 2.14 -3.25
C LYS A 901 39.76 2.65 -4.66
N GLN A 902 39.04 2.15 -5.66
CA GLN A 902 39.14 2.64 -7.04
C GLN A 902 38.63 4.08 -7.17
N LEU A 903 37.46 4.37 -6.56
CA LEU A 903 36.89 5.72 -6.59
C LEU A 903 37.80 6.73 -5.90
N ILE A 904 38.40 6.37 -4.75
CA ILE A 904 39.39 7.21 -4.07
C ILE A 904 40.58 7.51 -5.00
N GLY A 905 41.04 6.51 -5.76
CA GLY A 905 42.13 6.68 -6.74
C GLY A 905 41.80 7.59 -7.93
N TYR A 906 40.55 7.60 -8.41
CA TYR A 906 40.10 8.44 -9.54
C TYR A 906 39.48 9.78 -9.12
N TYR A 907 39.45 10.10 -7.82
CA TYR A 907 38.73 11.25 -7.30
C TYR A 907 39.14 12.58 -7.95
N GLU A 908 40.45 12.87 -8.04
CA GLU A 908 40.93 14.16 -8.58
C GLU A 908 40.59 14.33 -10.07
N ASP A 909 40.68 13.25 -10.85
CA ASP A 909 40.33 13.27 -12.28
C ASP A 909 38.83 13.52 -12.49
N ILE A 910 37.98 12.89 -11.68
CA ILE A 910 36.52 13.08 -11.75
C ILE A 910 36.16 14.51 -11.31
N ARG A 911 36.75 15.00 -10.21
CA ARG A 911 36.51 16.36 -9.69
C ARG A 911 36.80 17.43 -10.73
N LYS A 912 38.02 17.40 -11.31
CA LYS A 912 38.45 18.35 -12.34
C LYS A 912 37.54 18.35 -13.57
N HIS A 913 36.94 17.20 -13.90
CA HIS A 913 35.99 17.09 -15.01
C HIS A 913 34.64 17.74 -14.68
N LEU A 914 34.13 17.55 -13.46
CA LEU A 914 32.87 18.14 -13.00
C LEU A 914 32.93 19.68 -12.89
N GLU A 915 34.09 20.23 -12.52
CA GLU A 915 34.32 21.68 -12.44
C GLU A 915 34.10 22.42 -13.78
N GLN A 916 34.17 21.72 -14.92
CA GLN A 916 33.84 22.31 -16.23
C GLN A 916 32.37 22.76 -16.34
N GLY A 917 31.51 22.32 -15.40
CA GLY A 917 30.10 22.66 -15.35
C GLY A 917 29.76 24.09 -14.92
N PHE A 918 30.70 24.90 -14.41
CA PHE A 918 30.42 26.28 -13.97
C PHE A 918 29.85 27.18 -15.10
N ASP A 919 30.14 26.85 -16.37
CA ASP A 919 29.62 27.57 -17.54
C ASP A 919 28.36 26.92 -18.17
N TYR A 920 27.75 25.92 -17.53
CA TYR A 920 26.67 25.12 -18.11
C TYR A 920 25.49 25.94 -18.62
N ASN A 921 25.14 27.05 -17.98
CA ASN A 921 24.03 27.88 -18.44
C ASN A 921 24.28 28.49 -19.84
N ASN A 922 25.53 28.83 -20.17
CA ASN A 922 25.91 29.41 -21.45
C ASN A 922 26.12 28.38 -22.55
N PHE A 923 26.18 27.10 -22.20
CA PHE A 923 26.29 26.03 -23.18
C PHE A 923 25.09 26.01 -24.11
N THR A 924 25.36 25.83 -25.38
CA THR A 924 24.38 25.41 -26.38
C THR A 924 23.76 24.07 -25.98
N ILE A 925 22.63 23.70 -26.58
CA ILE A 925 21.95 22.42 -26.33
C ILE A 925 22.90 21.23 -26.55
N GLU A 926 23.75 21.29 -27.58
CA GLU A 926 24.71 20.22 -27.90
C GLU A 926 25.85 20.14 -26.87
N GLU A 927 26.36 21.28 -26.41
CA GLU A 927 27.36 21.35 -25.34
C GLU A 927 26.79 20.83 -24.00
N LYS A 928 25.54 21.17 -23.65
CA LYS A 928 24.85 20.64 -22.46
C LYS A 928 24.75 19.12 -22.50
N LEU A 929 24.37 18.55 -23.64
CA LEU A 929 24.29 17.10 -23.82
C LEU A 929 25.67 16.44 -23.74
N ASN A 930 26.68 17.01 -24.40
CA ASN A 930 28.05 16.49 -24.40
C ASN A 930 28.67 16.54 -22.99
N TYR A 931 28.40 17.60 -22.22
CA TYR A 931 28.81 17.68 -20.82
C TYR A 931 28.24 16.51 -20.02
N ILE A 932 26.91 16.28 -20.05
CA ILE A 932 26.28 15.17 -19.32
C ILE A 932 26.86 13.81 -19.74
N ILE A 933 27.04 13.58 -21.05
CA ILE A 933 27.65 12.35 -21.58
C ILE A 933 29.06 12.16 -21.03
N SER A 934 29.90 13.20 -21.07
CA SER A 934 31.27 13.12 -20.60
C SER A 934 31.37 12.87 -19.10
N VAL A 935 30.46 13.43 -18.29
CA VAL A 935 30.38 13.15 -16.85
C VAL A 935 30.03 11.69 -16.59
N ILE A 936 29.07 11.13 -17.33
CA ILE A 936 28.74 9.71 -17.25
C ILE A 936 29.96 8.86 -17.62
N GLU A 937 30.71 9.21 -18.67
CA GLU A 937 31.92 8.50 -19.05
C GLU A 937 32.96 8.43 -17.92
N GLN A 938 33.19 9.54 -17.21
CA GLN A 938 34.11 9.55 -16.08
C GLN A 938 33.69 8.58 -14.98
N ILE A 939 32.41 8.58 -14.61
CA ILE A 939 31.89 7.65 -13.59
C ILE A 939 31.97 6.19 -14.07
N THR A 940 31.70 5.92 -15.35
CA THR A 940 31.74 4.56 -15.91
C THR A 940 33.15 3.96 -16.02
N LYS A 941 34.23 4.76 -15.86
CA LYS A 941 35.61 4.23 -15.74
C LYS A 941 35.76 3.29 -14.54
N LEU A 942 34.91 3.44 -13.53
CA LEU A 942 34.80 2.51 -12.41
C LEU A 942 34.05 1.26 -12.86
N LYS A 943 34.71 0.09 -12.78
CA LYS A 943 34.16 -1.18 -13.26
C LYS A 943 32.78 -1.53 -12.66
N LYS A 944 32.48 -1.11 -11.42
CA LYS A 944 31.15 -1.31 -10.79
C LYS A 944 30.04 -0.52 -11.49
N PHE A 945 30.38 0.61 -12.14
CA PHE A 945 29.43 1.50 -12.81
C PHE A 945 29.50 1.42 -14.33
N GLU A 946 30.12 0.37 -14.88
CA GLU A 946 30.22 0.16 -16.32
C GLU A 946 28.82 0.07 -16.96
N ILE A 947 28.60 0.87 -18.01
CA ILE A 947 27.35 0.86 -18.78
C ILE A 947 27.59 0.10 -20.08
N PRO A 948 26.81 -0.96 -20.38
CA PRO A 948 27.00 -1.73 -21.60
C PRO A 948 26.63 -0.92 -22.83
N ASP A 949 27.36 -1.12 -23.93
CA ASP A 949 26.99 -0.57 -25.22
C ASP A 949 25.76 -1.30 -25.80
N GLY A 950 24.66 -0.55 -25.90
CA GLY A 950 23.41 -0.97 -26.55
C GLY A 950 22.54 -1.95 -25.77
N LEU A 951 21.51 -2.48 -26.46
CA LEU A 951 20.47 -3.34 -25.86
C LEU A 951 20.77 -4.85 -25.98
N GLY A 952 22.03 -5.23 -26.19
CA GLY A 952 22.47 -6.62 -26.40
C GLY A 952 22.51 -7.06 -27.87
N ARG A 953 22.89 -8.33 -28.10
CA ARG A 953 23.10 -8.93 -29.43
C ARG A 953 21.82 -8.85 -30.29
N GLY A 954 21.90 -8.17 -31.43
CA GLY A 954 20.85 -8.15 -32.47
C GLY A 954 19.98 -6.88 -32.55
N SER A 955 20.16 -5.90 -31.66
CA SER A 955 19.62 -4.55 -31.88
C SER A 955 20.52 -3.79 -32.87
N ARG A 956 19.95 -2.97 -33.77
CA ARG A 956 20.74 -2.04 -34.61
C ARG A 956 21.71 -1.31 -33.68
N LEU A 957 23.03 -1.42 -33.91
CA LEU A 957 24.12 -0.80 -33.14
C LEU A 957 23.69 0.60 -32.66
N CYS A 958 23.20 0.70 -31.42
CA CYS A 958 22.74 1.92 -30.78
C CYS A 958 23.58 2.07 -29.52
N THR A 959 24.31 3.16 -29.42
CA THR A 959 25.17 3.42 -28.26
C THR A 959 24.31 3.89 -27.09
N TRP A 960 24.80 3.71 -25.86
CA TRP A 960 24.10 4.26 -24.69
C TRP A 960 23.95 5.80 -24.78
N LYS A 961 24.89 6.48 -25.46
CA LYS A 961 24.87 7.93 -25.73
C LYS A 961 23.66 8.34 -26.56
N GLU A 962 23.34 7.56 -27.60
CA GLU A 962 22.16 7.80 -28.45
C GLU A 962 20.85 7.59 -27.68
N ILE A 963 20.82 6.60 -26.78
CA ILE A 963 19.66 6.35 -25.90
C ILE A 963 19.48 7.52 -24.93
N LEU A 964 20.57 8.01 -24.33
CA LEU A 964 20.54 9.14 -23.40
C LEU A 964 20.12 10.43 -24.09
N HIS A 965 20.63 10.71 -25.29
CA HIS A 965 20.22 11.88 -26.08
C HIS A 965 18.71 11.85 -26.36
N TRP A 966 18.18 10.72 -26.84
CA TRP A 966 16.73 10.58 -27.04
C TRP A 966 15.94 10.84 -25.75
N TRP A 967 16.44 10.38 -24.61
CA TRP A 967 15.75 10.55 -23.34
C TRP A 967 15.74 12.01 -22.87
N LEU A 968 16.89 12.69 -22.89
CA LEU A 968 17.05 14.06 -22.39
C LEU A 968 16.51 15.12 -23.34
N TYR A 969 16.61 14.89 -24.65
CA TYR A 969 16.19 15.86 -25.67
C TYR A 969 15.75 15.15 -26.97
N PRO A 970 14.53 14.59 -27.02
CA PRO A 970 14.08 13.72 -28.10
C PRO A 970 13.96 14.41 -29.48
N ASP A 971 13.82 15.73 -29.53
CA ASP A 971 13.56 16.46 -30.78
C ASP A 971 14.76 16.43 -31.74
N THR A 972 15.99 16.57 -31.22
CA THR A 972 17.23 16.57 -32.02
C THR A 972 17.93 15.20 -32.07
N ALA A 973 17.36 14.18 -31.43
CA ALA A 973 17.94 12.85 -31.40
C ALA A 973 17.94 12.18 -32.79
N LYS A 974 19.12 11.82 -33.28
CA LYS A 974 19.31 11.17 -34.61
C LYS A 974 18.67 9.78 -34.68
N LYS A 975 18.69 9.03 -33.57
CA LYS A 975 18.04 7.73 -33.44
C LYS A 975 16.90 7.84 -32.44
N LYS A 976 15.74 7.31 -32.81
CA LYS A 976 14.56 7.19 -31.95
C LYS A 976 14.13 5.72 -31.87
N PRO A 977 13.68 5.23 -30.72
CA PRO A 977 13.18 3.87 -30.59
C PRO A 977 11.91 3.69 -31.42
N ASN A 978 11.77 2.53 -32.06
CA ASN A 978 10.47 2.12 -32.60
C ASN A 978 9.53 1.66 -31.46
N PRO A 979 8.21 1.49 -31.70
CA PRO A 979 7.26 1.11 -30.64
C PRO A 979 7.62 -0.12 -29.80
N LYS A 980 8.37 -1.09 -30.34
CA LYS A 980 8.82 -2.29 -29.61
C LYS A 980 10.02 -2.04 -28.69
N GLU A 981 10.73 -0.95 -28.92
CA GLU A 981 11.99 -0.61 -28.27
C GLU A 981 11.81 0.44 -27.17
N ILE A 982 10.75 1.25 -27.19
CA ILE A 982 10.52 2.37 -26.25
C ILE A 982 10.66 1.92 -24.79
N SER A 983 9.85 0.94 -24.34
CA SER A 983 9.95 0.48 -22.94
C SER A 983 11.27 -0.24 -22.64
N LYS A 984 12.01 -0.74 -23.65
CA LYS A 984 13.38 -1.26 -23.46
C LYS A 984 14.39 -0.13 -23.27
N TRP A 985 14.28 0.96 -24.03
CA TRP A 985 15.12 2.16 -23.90
C TRP A 985 14.88 2.82 -22.54
N ILE A 986 13.62 2.99 -22.13
CA ILE A 986 13.28 3.50 -20.79
C ILE A 986 13.83 2.57 -19.70
N LYS A 987 13.69 1.24 -19.84
CA LYS A 987 14.30 0.29 -18.89
C LYS A 987 15.83 0.46 -18.83
N PHE A 988 16.48 0.70 -19.96
CA PHE A 988 17.92 0.96 -20.03
C PHE A 988 18.28 2.25 -19.30
N VAL A 989 17.53 3.34 -19.53
CA VAL A 989 17.71 4.63 -18.85
C VAL A 989 17.57 4.47 -17.33
N LYS A 990 16.49 3.82 -16.87
CA LYS A 990 16.24 3.60 -15.44
C LYS A 990 17.33 2.78 -14.76
N LYS A 991 17.83 1.74 -15.43
CA LYS A 991 18.88 0.88 -14.88
C LYS A 991 20.23 1.59 -14.87
N ASN A 992 20.63 2.15 -16.00
CA ASN A 992 22.02 2.58 -16.19
C ASN A 992 22.24 4.05 -15.79
N PHE A 993 21.28 4.94 -16.04
CA PHE A 993 21.41 6.36 -15.72
C PHE A 993 20.74 6.71 -14.39
N GLU A 994 19.47 6.36 -14.19
CA GLU A 994 18.76 6.71 -12.94
C GLU A 994 19.25 5.94 -11.70
N TYR A 995 19.92 4.79 -11.88
CA TYR A 995 20.42 3.95 -10.79
C TYR A 995 21.95 3.85 -10.78
N ILE A 996 22.57 3.23 -11.80
CA ILE A 996 24.02 2.98 -11.79
C ILE A 996 24.82 4.29 -11.78
N PHE A 997 24.56 5.21 -12.72
CA PHE A 997 25.26 6.50 -12.76
C PHE A 997 25.00 7.35 -11.51
N ASN A 998 23.74 7.50 -11.10
CA ASN A 998 23.40 8.28 -9.91
C ASN A 998 24.03 7.70 -8.62
N TRP A 999 24.16 6.38 -8.50
CA TRP A 999 24.93 5.76 -7.42
C TRP A 999 26.39 6.22 -7.48
N GLY A 1000 27.05 6.10 -8.63
CA GLY A 1000 28.44 6.54 -8.76
C GLY A 1000 28.66 8.02 -8.49
N LEU A 1001 27.77 8.88 -8.98
CA LEU A 1001 27.79 10.32 -8.70
C LEU A 1001 27.61 10.60 -7.19
N GLY A 1002 26.67 9.92 -6.54
CA GLY A 1002 26.44 10.04 -5.10
C GLY A 1002 27.62 9.57 -4.26
N SER A 1003 28.25 8.46 -4.64
CA SER A 1003 29.48 7.96 -4.01
C SER A 1003 30.62 8.97 -4.12
N PHE A 1004 30.74 9.65 -5.26
CA PHE A 1004 31.73 10.71 -5.47
C PHE A 1004 31.43 11.97 -4.62
N ILE A 1005 30.18 12.45 -4.62
CA ILE A 1005 29.76 13.60 -3.82
C ILE A 1005 30.03 13.32 -2.33
N SER A 1006 29.71 12.12 -1.86
CA SER A 1006 29.99 11.69 -0.49
C SER A 1006 31.46 11.79 -0.11
N LEU A 1007 32.33 11.31 -0.98
CA LEU A 1007 33.78 11.38 -0.78
C LEU A 1007 34.28 12.83 -0.81
N THR A 1008 33.67 13.68 -1.64
CA THR A 1008 33.97 15.12 -1.69
C THR A 1008 33.62 15.79 -0.36
N MET A 1009 32.43 15.52 0.18
CA MET A 1009 32.01 16.05 1.49
C MET A 1009 32.96 15.61 2.61
N ASP A 1010 33.36 14.33 2.63
CA ASP A 1010 34.31 13.84 3.64
C ASP A 1010 35.68 14.53 3.56
N LYS A 1011 36.18 14.79 2.35
CA LYS A 1011 37.45 15.49 2.13
C LYS A 1011 37.37 16.98 2.46
N VAL A 1012 36.28 17.66 2.09
CA VAL A 1012 36.10 19.10 2.32
C VAL A 1012 35.92 19.41 3.80
N TYR A 1013 35.15 18.58 4.52
CA TYR A 1013 34.87 18.78 5.94
C TYR A 1013 35.83 18.00 6.87
N ASP A 1014 36.91 17.42 6.34
CA ASP A 1014 37.89 16.61 7.07
C ASP A 1014 37.25 15.53 7.98
N GLY A 1015 36.22 14.86 7.46
CA GLY A 1015 35.46 13.85 8.19
C GLY A 1015 34.41 14.35 9.18
N MET A 1016 34.34 15.66 9.44
CA MET A 1016 33.31 16.24 10.31
C MET A 1016 31.92 16.07 9.70
N LEU A 1017 30.97 15.62 10.52
CA LEU A 1017 29.56 15.56 10.14
C LEU A 1017 28.97 16.98 10.19
N MET A 1018 28.73 17.54 9.01
CA MET A 1018 28.06 18.83 8.87
C MET A 1018 26.60 18.64 8.47
N GLU A 1019 25.72 19.49 9.00
CA GLU A 1019 24.35 19.58 8.53
C GLU A 1019 24.35 19.91 7.04
N THR A 1020 23.73 19.06 6.23
CA THR A 1020 23.76 19.16 4.77
C THR A 1020 22.56 19.99 4.30
N SER A 1021 22.79 21.25 3.91
CA SER A 1021 21.74 22.13 3.40
C SER A 1021 22.08 22.61 1.99
N ILE A 1022 21.07 23.03 1.22
CA ILE A 1022 21.28 23.53 -0.16
C ILE A 1022 22.22 24.74 -0.13
N GLU A 1023 22.14 25.56 0.91
CA GLU A 1023 22.95 26.76 1.11
C GLU A 1023 24.45 26.47 1.32
N LYS A 1024 24.79 25.24 1.76
CA LYS A 1024 26.19 24.80 1.92
C LYS A 1024 26.77 24.11 0.70
N TRP A 1025 25.98 23.91 -0.36
CA TRP A 1025 26.49 23.34 -1.62
C TRP A 1025 27.74 24.05 -2.16
N PRO A 1026 27.84 25.40 -2.12
CA PRO A 1026 29.04 26.11 -2.56
C PRO A 1026 30.34 25.72 -1.84
N ASP A 1027 30.25 25.22 -0.59
CA ASP A 1027 31.42 24.78 0.19
C ASP A 1027 32.14 23.59 -0.49
N LEU A 1028 31.43 22.80 -1.29
CA LEU A 1028 32.01 21.66 -2.01
C LEU A 1028 32.85 22.10 -3.23
N GLU A 1029 32.80 23.39 -3.60
CA GLU A 1029 33.44 23.96 -4.79
C GLU A 1029 33.06 23.21 -6.08
N LEU A 1030 31.84 22.66 -6.12
CA LEU A 1030 31.27 21.99 -7.29
C LEU A 1030 30.18 22.87 -7.92
N PRO A 1031 30.06 22.92 -9.26
CA PRO A 1031 29.05 23.76 -9.91
C PRO A 1031 27.64 23.24 -9.65
N TRP A 1032 26.66 24.15 -9.61
CA TRP A 1032 25.25 23.83 -9.37
C TRP A 1032 24.70 22.80 -10.36
N ILE A 1033 25.22 22.72 -11.59
CA ILE A 1033 24.77 21.67 -12.51
C ILE A 1033 24.99 20.24 -11.98
N VAL A 1034 26.05 20.00 -11.21
CA VAL A 1034 26.35 18.66 -10.65
C VAL A 1034 25.25 18.24 -9.68
N PHE A 1035 24.71 19.18 -8.91
CA PHE A 1035 23.54 18.99 -8.05
C PHE A 1035 22.29 18.60 -8.85
N TRP A 1036 22.12 19.16 -10.05
CA TRP A 1036 20.96 18.92 -10.91
C TRP A 1036 21.04 17.67 -11.79
N LEU A 1037 22.23 17.11 -12.06
CA LEU A 1037 22.44 15.98 -12.98
C LEU A 1037 21.46 14.82 -12.75
N LYS A 1038 21.21 14.49 -11.48
CA LYS A 1038 20.26 13.46 -11.09
C LYS A 1038 18.85 13.77 -11.59
N GLU A 1039 18.34 14.97 -11.28
CA GLU A 1039 16.98 15.39 -11.65
C GLU A 1039 16.85 15.53 -13.17
N LEU A 1040 17.88 16.02 -13.87
CA LEU A 1040 17.91 16.08 -15.33
C LEU A 1040 17.68 14.68 -15.95
N ILE A 1041 18.40 13.67 -15.44
CA ILE A 1041 18.27 12.28 -15.89
C ILE A 1041 16.92 11.69 -15.49
N VAL A 1042 16.42 11.92 -14.28
CA VAL A 1042 15.13 11.36 -13.83
C VAL A 1042 13.97 11.93 -14.65
N TRP A 1043 14.01 13.22 -14.97
CA TRP A 1043 12.93 13.93 -15.65
C TRP A 1043 13.05 13.94 -17.17
N GLY A 1044 14.20 13.51 -17.70
CA GLY A 1044 14.44 13.46 -19.14
C GLY A 1044 14.50 14.85 -19.76
N THR A 1045 15.30 15.74 -19.14
CA THR A 1045 15.49 17.13 -19.55
C THR A 1045 16.96 17.55 -19.37
N ILE A 1046 17.37 18.63 -20.03
CA ILE A 1046 18.69 19.27 -19.86
C ILE A 1046 18.60 20.61 -19.09
N ASP A 1047 17.41 20.95 -18.60
CA ASP A 1047 17.14 22.24 -17.95
C ASP A 1047 16.77 22.04 -16.47
N PRO A 1048 17.58 22.58 -15.52
CA PRO A 1048 17.33 22.50 -14.08
C PRO A 1048 15.97 23.07 -13.62
N VAL A 1049 15.49 24.13 -14.26
CA VAL A 1049 14.21 24.75 -13.90
C VAL A 1049 13.06 23.83 -14.30
N VAL A 1050 13.16 23.25 -15.50
CA VAL A 1050 12.17 22.29 -16.02
C VAL A 1050 12.10 21.05 -15.13
N SER A 1051 13.24 20.50 -14.70
CA SER A 1051 13.25 19.34 -13.81
C SER A 1051 12.59 19.67 -12.46
N CYS A 1052 12.83 20.86 -11.91
CA CYS A 1052 12.20 21.33 -10.67
C CYS A 1052 10.67 21.53 -10.79
N ILE A 1053 10.19 22.10 -11.90
CA ILE A 1053 8.75 22.28 -12.18
C ILE A 1053 8.04 20.92 -12.24
N LEU A 1054 8.65 19.94 -12.92
CA LEU A 1054 8.10 18.59 -13.07
C LEU A 1054 8.10 17.81 -11.75
N SER A 1055 9.17 17.95 -10.95
CA SER A 1055 9.28 17.28 -9.64
C SER A 1055 8.23 17.73 -8.65
N HIS A 1056 7.90 19.03 -8.62
CA HIS A 1056 6.82 19.59 -7.80
C HIS A 1056 5.42 19.37 -8.40
N GLY A 1057 5.33 18.80 -9.60
CA GLY A 1057 4.07 18.51 -10.28
C GLY A 1057 3.26 19.76 -10.66
N ILE A 1058 3.92 20.91 -10.83
CA ILE A 1058 3.28 22.17 -11.28
C ILE A 1058 2.81 22.05 -12.73
N ARG A 1059 3.60 21.34 -13.54
CA ARG A 1059 3.25 20.87 -14.89
C ARG A 1059 3.52 19.37 -14.98
N HIS A 1060 2.90 18.72 -15.95
CA HIS A 1060 2.93 17.26 -16.09
C HIS A 1060 3.51 16.78 -17.42
N THR A 1061 3.84 17.72 -18.33
CA THR A 1061 4.55 17.44 -19.58
C THR A 1061 5.81 18.31 -19.63
N ARG A 1062 6.86 17.81 -20.26
CA ARG A 1062 8.12 18.53 -20.46
C ARG A 1062 7.91 19.82 -21.25
N ILE A 1063 7.03 19.81 -22.25
CA ILE A 1063 6.73 20.98 -23.07
C ILE A 1063 6.11 22.09 -22.22
N ASP A 1064 5.07 21.79 -21.44
CA ASP A 1064 4.42 22.80 -20.59
C ASP A 1064 5.38 23.32 -19.51
N ALA A 1065 6.29 22.47 -19.03
CA ALA A 1065 7.32 22.86 -18.06
C ALA A 1065 8.40 23.76 -18.68
N ILE A 1066 8.84 23.47 -19.91
CA ILE A 1066 9.76 24.33 -20.68
C ILE A 1066 9.13 25.70 -20.91
N ASP A 1067 7.85 25.76 -21.26
CA ASP A 1067 7.16 27.03 -21.48
C ASP A 1067 7.06 27.86 -20.20
N LEU A 1068 6.81 27.23 -19.06
CA LEU A 1068 6.81 27.92 -17.76
C LEU A 1068 8.22 28.34 -17.33
N ALA A 1069 9.25 27.53 -17.60
CA ALA A 1069 10.63 27.84 -17.25
C ALA A 1069 11.18 29.10 -17.95
N LYS A 1070 10.64 29.48 -19.13
CA LYS A 1070 11.01 30.73 -19.82
C LYS A 1070 10.79 31.96 -18.93
N ASP A 1071 9.69 31.98 -18.18
CA ASP A 1071 9.36 33.08 -17.24
C ASP A 1071 10.42 33.21 -16.13
N TYR A 1072 10.91 32.09 -15.59
CA TYR A 1072 12.02 32.12 -14.62
C TYR A 1072 13.26 32.80 -15.21
N TYR A 1073 13.73 32.36 -16.38
CA TYR A 1073 14.94 32.91 -16.98
C TYR A 1073 14.78 34.38 -17.37
N GLU A 1074 13.59 34.80 -17.84
CA GLU A 1074 13.30 36.20 -18.15
C GLU A 1074 13.38 37.12 -16.93
N ASN A 1075 12.85 36.68 -15.79
CA ASN A 1075 12.86 37.44 -14.54
C ASN A 1075 14.24 37.50 -13.87
N HIS A 1076 15.18 36.63 -14.27
CA HIS A 1076 16.51 36.50 -13.66
C HIS A 1076 17.69 36.83 -14.59
N LYS A 1077 17.45 37.48 -15.74
CA LYS A 1077 18.48 37.89 -16.74
C LYS A 1077 19.61 38.78 -16.20
N GLY A 1078 19.50 39.32 -14.98
CA GLY A 1078 20.46 40.26 -14.39
C GLY A 1078 21.30 39.74 -13.21
N LEU A 1079 21.21 38.45 -12.87
CA LEU A 1079 22.01 37.87 -11.78
C LEU A 1079 23.52 37.84 -12.13
N ALA A 1080 24.37 38.11 -11.15
CA ALA A 1080 25.82 38.14 -11.30
C ALA A 1080 26.42 36.73 -11.17
N GLY A 1081 26.44 35.95 -12.26
CA GLY A 1081 27.15 34.67 -12.33
C GLY A 1081 26.42 33.61 -13.17
N ASN A 1082 27.14 32.94 -14.08
CA ASN A 1082 26.56 31.92 -14.98
C ASN A 1082 26.01 30.70 -14.23
N ASP A 1083 26.68 30.27 -13.15
CA ASP A 1083 26.26 29.14 -12.32
C ASP A 1083 25.15 29.54 -11.33
N GLU A 1084 25.08 30.82 -10.96
CA GLU A 1084 24.14 31.31 -9.95
C GLU A 1084 22.68 31.33 -10.45
N ILE A 1085 22.47 31.50 -11.75
CA ILE A 1085 21.11 31.47 -12.33
C ILE A 1085 20.44 30.09 -12.21
N ILE A 1086 21.24 29.03 -12.09
CA ILE A 1086 20.78 27.65 -11.85
C ILE A 1086 20.94 27.23 -10.38
N ASN A 1087 21.12 28.19 -9.47
CA ASN A 1087 21.13 27.95 -8.03
C ASN A 1087 19.82 27.28 -7.58
N ALA A 1088 19.94 26.18 -6.85
CA ALA A 1088 18.80 25.39 -6.46
C ALA A 1088 17.87 26.07 -5.45
N SER A 1089 18.39 26.89 -4.55
CA SER A 1089 17.57 27.65 -3.61
C SER A 1089 16.71 28.67 -4.35
N LEU A 1090 17.29 29.41 -5.31
CA LEU A 1090 16.58 30.40 -6.14
C LEU A 1090 15.46 29.75 -6.97
N ILE A 1091 15.78 28.65 -7.67
CA ILE A 1091 14.77 27.92 -8.46
C ILE A 1091 13.64 27.42 -7.56
N LYS A 1092 13.96 26.85 -6.39
CA LYS A 1092 12.97 26.30 -5.47
C LYS A 1092 12.04 27.37 -4.91
N GLU A 1093 12.57 28.51 -4.45
CA GLU A 1093 11.76 29.62 -3.95
C GLU A 1093 10.78 30.15 -5.02
N TRP A 1094 11.27 30.26 -6.27
CA TRP A 1094 10.43 30.67 -7.39
C TRP A 1094 9.31 29.65 -7.68
N VAL A 1095 9.62 28.36 -7.69
CA VAL A 1095 8.65 27.26 -7.89
C VAL A 1095 7.60 27.23 -6.76
N GLU A 1096 8.01 27.37 -5.50
CA GLU A 1096 7.11 27.37 -4.33
C GLU A 1096 6.12 28.54 -4.38
N SER A 1097 6.55 29.72 -4.82
CA SER A 1097 5.66 30.89 -5.00
C SER A 1097 4.54 30.62 -6.02
N HIS A 1098 4.80 29.82 -7.05
CA HIS A 1098 3.81 29.40 -8.06
C HIS A 1098 2.88 28.30 -7.55
N TYR A 1099 3.34 27.49 -6.59
CA TYR A 1099 2.55 26.43 -5.98
C TYR A 1099 1.50 26.99 -5.01
N ASP A 1100 1.88 27.93 -4.14
CA ASP A 1100 1.06 28.42 -3.02
C ASP A 1100 -0.18 29.24 -3.44
N ILE A 1101 -0.13 29.88 -4.61
CA ILE A 1101 -1.26 30.64 -5.19
C ILE A 1101 -2.48 29.73 -5.43
N THR A 1102 -2.27 28.45 -5.77
CA THR A 1102 -3.36 27.51 -6.04
C THR A 1102 -4.07 27.02 -4.77
N ASN A 1103 -3.38 26.97 -3.63
CA ASN A 1103 -3.97 26.54 -2.35
C ASN A 1103 -4.69 27.67 -1.60
N ARG A 1104 -4.25 28.93 -1.77
CA ARG A 1104 -4.84 30.09 -1.09
C ARG A 1104 -6.31 30.35 -1.46
N LEU A 1105 -6.76 29.88 -2.62
CA LEU A 1105 -8.16 30.04 -3.07
C LEU A 1105 -9.18 29.18 -2.29
N SER A 1106 -8.74 28.34 -1.34
CA SER A 1106 -9.60 27.44 -0.57
C SER A 1106 -9.80 27.80 0.91
N LYS A 1107 -9.17 28.87 1.42
CA LYS A 1107 -9.28 29.25 2.84
C LYS A 1107 -10.06 30.57 3.06
N LYS A 1108 -11.07 30.44 3.94
CA LYS A 1108 -11.77 31.43 4.78
C LYS A 1108 -12.95 32.22 4.18
N MET A 1109 -14.16 31.75 4.51
CA MET A 1109 -15.25 32.61 4.99
C MET A 1109 -15.73 32.06 6.33
N VAL A 1110 -15.53 32.84 7.40
CA VAL A 1110 -16.10 32.60 8.73
C VAL A 1110 -17.34 33.48 8.84
N PHE A 1111 -18.50 32.88 9.10
CA PHE A 1111 -19.73 33.62 9.37
C PHE A 1111 -20.31 33.18 10.72
N GLN A 1112 -20.77 34.16 11.50
CA GLN A 1112 -21.55 33.97 12.73
C GLN A 1112 -23.01 34.30 12.39
N ILE A 1113 -23.93 33.39 12.68
CA ILE A 1113 -25.35 33.51 12.35
C ILE A 1113 -26.10 33.81 13.65
N LYS A 1114 -26.76 34.97 13.72
CA LYS A 1114 -27.62 35.28 14.87
C LYS A 1114 -28.89 34.45 14.80
N VAL A 1115 -29.29 33.85 15.92
CA VAL A 1115 -30.45 32.94 15.97
C VAL A 1115 -31.42 33.33 17.08
N ASN A 1116 -32.67 32.91 16.94
CA ASN A 1116 -33.70 32.98 17.97
C ASN A 1116 -33.85 31.60 18.62
N LEU A 1117 -33.65 31.52 19.94
CA LEU A 1117 -33.79 30.26 20.68
C LEU A 1117 -35.26 29.85 20.78
N THR A 1118 -35.55 28.56 20.56
CA THR A 1118 -36.92 28.01 20.66
C THR A 1118 -37.16 27.20 21.93
N ARG A 1119 -36.16 27.12 22.81
CA ARG A 1119 -36.19 26.39 24.08
C ARG A 1119 -35.56 27.23 25.18
N ASP A 1120 -35.94 26.93 26.42
CA ASP A 1120 -35.29 27.49 27.60
C ASP A 1120 -34.01 26.72 27.93
N PHE A 1121 -32.88 27.43 27.98
CA PHE A 1121 -31.56 26.90 28.31
C PHE A 1121 -31.07 27.30 29.71
N ASN A 1122 -31.89 28.00 30.52
CA ASN A 1122 -31.49 28.54 31.83
C ASN A 1122 -31.05 27.45 32.83
N ASN A 1123 -31.58 26.23 32.70
CA ASN A 1123 -31.22 25.07 33.54
C ASN A 1123 -30.23 24.11 32.85
N SER A 1124 -29.60 24.52 31.74
CA SER A 1124 -28.65 23.69 31.01
C SER A 1124 -27.23 23.82 31.57
N PHE A 1125 -26.58 22.68 31.86
CA PHE A 1125 -25.16 22.64 32.22
C PHE A 1125 -24.21 22.83 31.02
N LYS A 1126 -24.72 22.79 29.78
CA LYS A 1126 -23.94 22.98 28.55
C LYS A 1126 -24.34 24.30 27.86
N GLU A 1127 -23.38 25.22 27.71
CA GLU A 1127 -23.58 26.50 27.00
C GLU A 1127 -23.46 26.35 25.47
N LYS A 1128 -22.75 25.32 25.00
CA LYS A 1128 -22.51 25.06 23.57
C LYS A 1128 -23.15 23.75 23.13
N TRP A 1129 -23.88 23.82 22.01
CA TRP A 1129 -24.66 22.72 21.46
C TRP A 1129 -24.30 22.48 20.00
N HIS A 1130 -23.96 21.25 19.64
CA HIS A 1130 -23.88 20.87 18.23
C HIS A 1130 -25.27 20.88 17.62
N VAL A 1131 -25.40 21.61 16.51
CA VAL A 1131 -26.68 21.78 15.82
C VAL A 1131 -26.57 21.39 14.36
N ILE A 1132 -27.68 20.91 13.83
CA ILE A 1132 -27.84 20.54 12.42
C ILE A 1132 -28.81 21.54 11.79
N PRO A 1133 -28.44 22.20 10.68
CA PRO A 1133 -29.33 23.10 9.98
C PRO A 1133 -30.34 22.32 9.14
N LEU A 1134 -31.63 22.61 9.33
CA LEU A 1134 -32.73 22.21 8.46
C LEU A 1134 -33.23 23.43 7.69
N LYS A 1135 -32.94 23.48 6.39
CA LYS A 1135 -33.41 24.57 5.52
C LYS A 1135 -34.90 24.42 5.25
N LYS A 1136 -35.68 25.44 5.61
CA LYS A 1136 -37.07 25.64 5.16
C LYS A 1136 -37.10 26.71 4.06
N LYS A 1137 -38.29 27.01 3.52
CA LYS A 1137 -38.45 27.98 2.42
C LYS A 1137 -37.80 29.34 2.72
N ASP A 1138 -37.99 29.87 3.93
CA ASP A 1138 -37.57 31.24 4.28
C ASP A 1138 -36.65 31.32 5.51
N SER A 1139 -36.35 30.19 6.17
CA SER A 1139 -35.57 30.16 7.42
C SER A 1139 -34.78 28.86 7.59
N ILE A 1140 -33.83 28.84 8.51
CA ILE A 1140 -33.08 27.67 8.94
C ILE A 1140 -33.53 27.29 10.36
N GLU A 1141 -34.05 26.07 10.52
CA GLU A 1141 -34.26 25.49 11.85
C GLU A 1141 -33.01 24.76 12.31
N TRP A 1142 -32.48 25.14 13.46
CA TRP A 1142 -31.33 24.50 14.08
C TRP A 1142 -31.83 23.44 15.05
N ILE A 1143 -31.62 22.17 14.70
CA ILE A 1143 -32.01 21.03 15.53
C ILE A 1143 -30.79 20.42 16.21
N ASP A 1144 -31.00 19.73 17.32
CA ASP A 1144 -30.01 18.81 17.86
C ASP A 1144 -29.97 17.50 17.05
N PRO A 1145 -28.97 16.64 17.25
CA PRO A 1145 -28.86 15.37 16.54
C PRO A 1145 -30.03 14.41 16.74
N ALA A 1146 -30.78 14.53 17.84
CA ALA A 1146 -31.96 13.73 18.12
C ALA A 1146 -33.25 14.32 17.51
N GLY A 1147 -33.16 15.39 16.71
CA GLY A 1147 -34.31 15.99 16.00
C GLY A 1147 -35.02 17.12 16.76
N PHE A 1148 -34.59 17.44 17.98
CA PHE A 1148 -35.19 18.49 18.80
C PHE A 1148 -34.81 19.88 18.28
N LYS A 1149 -35.81 20.73 18.06
CA LYS A 1149 -35.60 22.11 17.63
C LYS A 1149 -35.02 22.96 18.77
N LEU A 1150 -33.86 23.57 18.54
CA LEU A 1150 -33.14 24.40 19.51
C LEU A 1150 -33.19 25.90 19.18
N ALA A 1151 -33.09 26.26 17.90
CA ALA A 1151 -33.13 27.65 17.46
C ALA A 1151 -33.65 27.80 16.02
N VAL A 1152 -33.91 29.04 15.58
CA VAL A 1152 -34.29 29.42 14.21
C VAL A 1152 -33.53 30.66 13.78
N SER A 1153 -33.14 30.75 12.51
CA SER A 1153 -32.57 31.96 11.92
C SER A 1153 -33.09 32.20 10.51
N ASP A 1154 -32.91 33.42 10.01
CA ASP A 1154 -33.05 33.70 8.58
C ASP A 1154 -31.92 33.02 7.79
N ILE A 1155 -32.10 32.86 6.47
CA ILE A 1155 -31.08 32.29 5.59
C ILE A 1155 -30.04 33.37 5.28
N PRO A 1156 -28.75 33.19 5.61
CA PRO A 1156 -27.71 34.18 5.30
C PRO A 1156 -27.49 34.35 3.80
N ASP A 1157 -27.15 35.56 3.34
CA ASP A 1157 -26.93 35.88 1.90
C ASP A 1157 -25.85 35.02 1.23
N LEU A 1158 -24.87 34.54 2.00
CA LEU A 1158 -23.76 33.71 1.53
C LEU A 1158 -24.00 32.20 1.74
N TRP A 1159 -25.22 31.80 2.06
CA TRP A 1159 -25.56 30.40 2.33
C TRP A 1159 -25.56 29.56 1.05
N GLN A 1160 -24.63 28.60 0.95
CA GLN A 1160 -24.58 27.62 -0.12
C GLN A 1160 -25.09 26.26 0.37
N ASP A 1161 -25.87 25.57 -0.47
CA ASP A 1161 -26.39 24.24 -0.16
C ASP A 1161 -25.30 23.16 -0.05
N SER A 1162 -24.07 23.46 -0.47
CA SER A 1162 -22.88 22.62 -0.25
C SER A 1162 -22.29 22.73 1.17
N LEU A 1163 -22.64 23.76 1.95
CA LEU A 1163 -22.08 23.99 3.29
C LEU A 1163 -22.54 22.96 4.33
N PHE A 1164 -23.69 22.32 4.11
CA PHE A 1164 -24.32 21.36 5.01
C PHE A 1164 -23.48 20.11 5.26
N ASN A 1165 -22.76 19.64 4.23
CA ASN A 1165 -22.03 18.37 4.28
C ASN A 1165 -20.57 18.51 4.74
N LEU A 1166 -20.02 19.73 4.71
CA LEU A 1166 -18.59 19.96 4.87
C LEU A 1166 -18.23 20.65 6.20
N ASN A 1167 -19.21 21.07 6.99
CA ASN A 1167 -18.98 21.94 8.15
C ASN A 1167 -19.76 21.49 9.38
N ASP A 1168 -19.21 21.81 10.54
CA ASP A 1168 -19.89 21.66 11.82
C ASP A 1168 -20.40 23.01 12.32
N PHE A 1169 -21.57 22.97 12.97
CA PHE A 1169 -22.23 24.16 13.52
C PHE A 1169 -22.41 24.00 15.02
N ILE A 1170 -22.01 25.03 15.76
CA ILE A 1170 -22.18 25.10 17.21
C ILE A 1170 -23.05 26.29 17.56
N LEU A 1171 -24.18 26.00 18.21
CA LEU A 1171 -25.02 26.98 18.88
C LEU A 1171 -24.40 27.34 20.22
N ASP A 1172 -24.04 28.61 20.39
CA ASP A 1172 -23.81 29.24 21.67
C ASP A 1172 -25.16 29.75 22.19
N SER A 1173 -25.75 29.04 23.16
CA SER A 1173 -27.08 29.38 23.67
C SER A 1173 -27.08 30.67 24.50
N LYS A 1174 -25.94 31.05 25.08
CA LYS A 1174 -25.81 32.28 25.87
C LYS A 1174 -25.79 33.52 24.99
N ASN A 1175 -25.06 33.45 23.88
CA ASN A 1175 -24.94 34.56 22.94
C ASN A 1175 -25.99 34.51 21.81
N SER A 1176 -26.79 33.44 21.71
CA SER A 1176 -27.77 33.22 20.64
C SER A 1176 -27.14 33.32 19.25
N ILE A 1177 -25.98 32.69 19.09
CA ILE A 1177 -25.21 32.68 17.84
C ILE A 1177 -24.90 31.24 17.46
N VAL A 1178 -25.09 30.91 16.18
CA VAL A 1178 -24.53 29.71 15.59
C VAL A 1178 -23.25 30.07 14.86
N SER A 1179 -22.17 29.39 15.21
CA SER A 1179 -20.86 29.55 14.58
C SER A 1179 -20.49 28.31 13.78
N ARG A 1180 -19.86 28.55 12.62
CA ARG A 1180 -19.21 27.50 11.84
C ARG A 1180 -17.87 27.14 12.51
N VAL A 1181 -17.66 25.86 12.77
CA VAL A 1181 -16.36 25.33 13.19
C VAL A 1181 -15.66 24.74 11.98
N THR A 1182 -14.55 25.34 11.60
CA THR A 1182 -13.59 24.74 10.67
C THR A 1182 -12.50 24.07 11.49
N TYR A 1183 -12.44 22.74 11.44
CA TYR A 1183 -11.27 21.98 11.88
C TYR A 1183 -10.17 22.19 10.82
N VAL A 1184 -9.44 23.30 10.93
CA VAL A 1184 -8.30 23.67 10.04
C VAL A 1184 -7.07 23.92 10.86
#